data_AF-A0A0L8I699-F1
#
_entry.id   AF-A0A0L8I699-F1
#
_cell.length_a   1.000
_cell.length_b   1.000
_cell.length_c   1.000
_cell.angle_alpha   90.00
_cell.angle_beta   90.00
_cell.angle_gamma   90.00
#
_symmetry.space_group_name_H-M   'P 1'
#
loop_
_entity.id
_entity.type
_entity.pdbx_description
1 polymer ?
#
loop_
_entity_poly.entity_id
_entity_poly.type
_entity_poly.pdbx_seq_one_letter_code
_entity_poly.pdbx_strand_id
1 'polypeptide(L)'
;MKRARKRTEQEQVCSHKMLTSSKYEKNLPHSPFVLVCDPIVNDFPLSFNEVLDPFNDCLNSDNSYPCTSFEPSKLTDFPCLDLSPQKPTLNKLQKNCNFNDECCSNDYIPEGRRCKGLDSLEDSIKPESSQEASSNPARELDKDSLKPKLEPLPKSASKIGEILQKRPLMAPTAGKRLYPQSLPYLEPIQVNHIIVIHPGSQNLRIGRASDSLPVSIPHCIARRHKVPGQKRYEDPWLVKKECQHAEAKLQQRRGLKQAEEALLSWPNNLGEYRSATSQKQLATYNSCVLGEWTDTHSSLNWTSTIDKPEFLIGEEALYVRTTDCYNLHWPIRYSQLNIHKGPGGTFSSVLADLETIWATALETKLGIPRKDLSDYRVVLLIPDVYIHKHVKALMNILLNNLGFSAAIIHQESVCATFGAGVSSACVLDVGDQKTSVCCVEDGLSHRNTRIVMDYGGSDITRCFQWLLTKSGFNPQHLKITDIVDTRLIQEFKETYCHMDQQQDGVYEYNIHIKKPQSLIIKYNSVKLGDECVLAPLSLFFNDMLALQGSQLCHTQQRYEGDSDDPHDDFYLLQTQSQQQQAARLNAARKKENVEASLNQLDTSFSQYEDTNLSHPQLVDEDSYDGPDNFSGNDTYKGERKLDLEEEEPQDTGPLLQLMGIDQAILHSINKLSNDEIKKKMYSCILVIGGGLNIRGVQGWIQHRLWSQMPVQFRYTLEGMDVITRAKDMEPNLIPWKGASVLSCLDTTQELWIRQKEWQQWSVRILRERAPFIW
;
A
#
# COMPACT_ATOMS: atom_id res chain seq x y z
N MET A 1 10.79 -10.48 54.48
CA MET A 1 10.23 -9.59 55.52
C MET A 1 11.14 -8.36 55.69
N LYS A 2 10.65 -7.31 56.39
CA LYS A 2 11.36 -6.27 57.20
C LYS A 2 12.92 -6.29 57.23
N ARG A 3 13.66 -5.18 57.23
CA ARG A 3 13.37 -3.71 57.14
C ARG A 3 14.69 -2.93 56.90
N ALA A 4 14.62 -1.66 56.49
CA ALA A 4 15.78 -0.79 56.22
C ALA A 4 16.44 -0.15 57.47
N ARG A 5 17.72 0.27 57.32
CA ARG A 5 18.54 1.20 58.17
C ARG A 5 19.89 1.44 57.44
N LYS A 6 20.61 2.57 57.54
CA LYS A 6 20.30 3.96 57.96
C LYS A 6 21.43 4.90 57.44
N ARG A 7 21.22 6.24 57.38
CA ARG A 7 22.27 7.25 57.10
C ARG A 7 23.02 7.70 58.36
N THR A 8 24.29 8.08 58.18
CA THR A 8 25.10 9.16 58.81
C THR A 8 26.39 9.26 57.97
N GLU A 9 26.81 10.37 57.35
CA GLU A 9 27.18 11.70 57.85
C GLU A 9 28.56 11.75 58.55
N GLN A 10 29.51 12.45 57.91
CA GLN A 10 30.67 13.12 58.51
C GLN A 10 31.24 14.17 57.54
N GLU A 11 31.89 15.22 58.06
CA GLU A 11 32.23 16.44 57.32
C GLU A 11 33.75 16.68 57.16
N GLN A 12 34.10 17.44 56.11
CA GLN A 12 35.23 18.38 55.94
C GLN A 12 36.65 18.08 56.49
N VAL A 13 37.68 18.33 55.65
CA VAL A 13 38.64 19.46 55.79
C VAL A 13 39.78 19.35 54.74
N CYS A 14 40.14 20.50 54.11
CA CYS A 14 41.40 20.91 53.43
C CYS A 14 42.34 19.86 52.73
N SER A 15 42.97 20.15 51.59
CA SER A 15 43.71 21.39 51.23
C SER A 15 44.10 21.47 49.73
N HIS A 16 44.65 22.62 49.30
CA HIS A 16 45.06 22.92 47.93
C HIS A 16 46.19 22.06 47.33
N LYS A 17 46.21 21.99 45.98
CA LYS A 17 47.42 22.40 45.22
C LYS A 17 47.06 22.95 43.82
N MET A 18 47.56 24.14 43.51
CA MET A 18 47.62 24.67 42.14
C MET A 18 48.86 24.14 41.40
N LEU A 19 48.83 24.15 40.07
CA LEU A 19 49.99 24.43 39.24
C LEU A 19 49.56 25.29 38.03
N THR A 20 50.46 26.15 37.54
CA THR A 20 50.12 27.28 36.65
C THR A 20 51.16 27.49 35.55
N SER A 21 50.69 27.84 34.34
CA SER A 21 51.37 28.61 33.28
C SER A 21 50.37 28.72 32.11
N SER A 22 49.84 29.89 31.72
CA SER A 22 50.46 30.96 30.92
C SER A 22 50.76 30.55 29.46
N LYS A 23 50.61 31.38 28.42
CA LYS A 23 50.24 32.82 28.35
C LYS A 23 49.89 33.17 26.88
N TYR A 24 48.94 34.07 26.61
CA TYR A 24 49.16 35.27 25.77
C TYR A 24 47.92 36.19 25.73
N GLU A 25 48.17 37.48 25.49
CA GLU A 25 47.18 38.57 25.35
C GLU A 25 47.01 38.89 23.83
N LYS A 26 46.22 39.86 23.30
CA LYS A 26 45.43 40.99 23.84
C LYS A 26 44.52 41.55 22.73
N ASN A 27 43.38 42.16 23.06
CA ASN A 27 42.95 43.52 22.64
C ASN A 27 41.42 43.73 22.65
N LEU A 28 41.03 44.91 23.15
CA LEU A 28 39.71 45.55 23.07
C LEU A 28 39.93 47.03 22.69
N PRO A 29 38.89 47.75 22.26
CA PRO A 29 38.66 49.09 22.78
C PRO A 29 37.28 49.24 23.43
N HIS A 30 37.06 50.38 24.11
CA HIS A 30 35.94 50.62 25.01
C HIS A 30 34.89 51.62 24.48
N SER A 31 33.62 51.34 24.83
CA SER A 31 32.63 52.28 25.44
C SER A 31 32.11 53.49 24.60
N PRO A 32 31.08 54.27 25.06
CA PRO A 32 30.36 54.19 26.34
C PRO A 32 28.81 54.19 26.32
N PHE A 33 28.27 54.07 27.53
CA PHE A 33 26.86 54.10 27.94
C PHE A 33 26.07 55.34 27.53
N VAL A 34 24.75 55.16 27.42
CA VAL A 34 23.77 56.01 28.14
C VAL A 34 22.81 55.08 28.89
N LEU A 35 22.42 55.45 30.11
CA LEU A 35 21.48 54.72 30.98
C LEU A 35 20.45 55.73 31.52
N VAL A 36 19.16 55.45 31.37
CA VAL A 36 18.05 56.20 32.01
C VAL A 36 16.95 55.21 32.38
N CYS A 37 16.56 55.19 33.65
CA CYS A 37 15.45 54.41 34.20
C CYS A 37 14.14 55.25 34.13
N ASP A 38 12.94 54.83 34.54
CA ASP A 38 12.51 53.72 35.42
C ASP A 38 11.02 53.34 35.08
N PRO A 39 10.23 52.60 35.91
CA PRO A 39 9.10 51.79 35.40
C PRO A 39 7.72 52.48 35.48
N ILE A 40 6.69 51.77 35.01
CA ILE A 40 5.35 51.73 35.64
C ILE A 40 4.68 50.36 35.38
N VAL A 41 3.67 50.04 36.16
CA VAL A 41 3.07 48.70 36.35
C VAL A 41 1.54 48.76 36.19
N ASN A 42 0.92 47.58 35.96
CA ASN A 42 -0.51 47.23 36.01
C ASN A 42 -1.43 47.33 34.77
N ASP A 43 -2.16 46.22 34.60
CA ASP A 43 -3.59 46.04 34.28
C ASP A 43 -4.19 46.45 32.92
N PHE A 44 -4.65 45.41 32.21
CA PHE A 44 -5.76 45.48 31.25
C PHE A 44 -7.08 45.83 31.96
N PRO A 45 -8.01 46.48 31.22
CA PRO A 45 -9.33 45.86 31.10
C PRO A 45 -9.78 45.66 29.65
N LEU A 46 -10.79 44.79 29.50
CA LEU A 46 -11.42 44.40 28.23
C LEU A 46 -12.15 45.56 27.54
N SER A 47 -12.10 45.59 26.22
CA SER A 47 -13.28 45.93 25.41
C SER A 47 -13.29 45.15 24.11
N PHE A 48 -14.42 44.49 23.82
CA PHE A 48 -14.74 43.98 22.49
C PHE A 48 -15.19 45.15 21.62
N ASN A 49 -14.85 45.10 20.33
CA ASN A 49 -15.69 45.64 19.26
C ASN A 49 -15.39 44.88 17.98
N GLU A 50 -16.36 44.09 17.53
CA GLU A 50 -16.33 43.41 16.24
C GLU A 50 -16.73 44.41 15.15
N VAL A 51 -16.08 44.35 13.99
CA VAL A 51 -16.56 44.98 12.75
C VAL A 51 -16.85 43.86 11.76
N LEU A 52 -18.12 43.74 11.38
CA LEU A 52 -18.61 42.73 10.45
C LEU A 52 -18.48 43.22 9.00
N ASP A 53 -17.95 42.38 8.12
CA ASP A 53 -18.19 42.49 6.68
C ASP A 53 -19.55 41.85 6.31
N PRO A 54 -20.38 42.49 5.46
CA PRO A 54 -21.71 41.98 5.10
C PRO A 54 -21.74 41.17 3.79
N PHE A 55 -22.93 40.64 3.47
CA PHE A 55 -23.32 39.83 2.30
C PHE A 55 -22.84 38.36 2.30
N ASN A 56 -23.70 37.37 2.03
CA ASN A 56 -25.16 37.39 1.96
C ASN A 56 -25.68 35.95 2.17
N ASP A 57 -26.86 35.80 2.79
CA ASP A 57 -27.92 34.87 2.37
C ASP A 57 -29.03 34.82 3.43
N CYS A 58 -30.26 35.14 3.01
CA CYS A 58 -31.46 34.90 3.79
C CYS A 58 -32.42 34.05 2.96
N LEU A 59 -32.90 32.95 3.53
CA LEU A 59 -34.34 32.71 3.74
C LEU A 59 -34.58 31.42 4.55
N ASN A 60 -35.43 31.55 5.56
CA ASN A 60 -36.28 30.52 6.18
C ASN A 60 -35.63 29.23 6.73
N SER A 61 -35.46 29.21 8.05
CA SER A 61 -35.68 28.02 8.87
C SER A 61 -37.01 28.18 9.61
N ASP A 62 -37.96 27.26 9.48
CA ASP A 62 -39.11 27.20 10.40
C ASP A 62 -39.63 25.77 10.61
N ASN A 63 -39.39 25.28 11.83
CA ASN A 63 -40.08 24.25 12.62
C ASN A 63 -40.45 22.81 12.12
N SER A 64 -40.23 21.91 13.09
CA SER A 64 -40.96 20.67 13.46
C SER A 64 -40.84 19.32 12.71
N TYR A 65 -40.64 18.29 13.55
CA TYR A 65 -40.81 16.84 13.35
C TYR A 65 -42.28 16.43 13.66
N PRO A 66 -42.72 15.15 13.48
CA PRO A 66 -42.29 14.06 12.58
C PRO A 66 -43.49 13.36 11.86
N CYS A 67 -43.21 12.19 11.22
CA CYS A 67 -44.05 10.98 11.12
C CYS A 67 -44.59 10.47 9.75
N THR A 68 -44.44 9.15 9.57
CA THR A 68 -45.34 8.17 8.93
C THR A 68 -45.69 8.23 7.43
N SER A 69 -44.92 7.45 6.65
CA SER A 69 -45.38 6.30 5.82
C SER A 69 -46.15 6.46 4.49
N PHE A 70 -45.97 5.42 3.64
CA PHE A 70 -46.71 4.99 2.43
C PHE A 70 -46.35 5.57 1.04
N GLU A 71 -46.10 4.64 0.12
CA GLU A 71 -46.07 4.74 -1.36
C GLU A 71 -47.47 4.28 -1.95
N PRO A 72 -47.65 4.03 -3.27
CA PRO A 72 -47.61 5.00 -4.39
C PRO A 72 -48.80 4.86 -5.41
N SER A 73 -49.14 5.93 -6.13
CA SER A 73 -49.79 5.93 -7.49
C SER A 73 -49.85 7.39 -8.00
N LYS A 74 -49.69 7.77 -9.29
CA LYS A 74 -50.19 7.33 -10.62
C LYS A 74 -51.64 7.79 -10.94
N LEU A 75 -51.83 8.20 -12.22
CA LEU A 75 -53.05 8.75 -12.89
C LEU A 75 -53.42 10.21 -12.55
N THR A 76 -54.01 11.06 -13.43
CA THR A 76 -53.97 11.25 -14.92
C THR A 76 -54.59 12.62 -15.30
N ASP A 77 -54.22 13.17 -16.47
CA ASP A 77 -54.98 14.05 -17.39
C ASP A 77 -55.60 15.42 -16.98
N PHE A 78 -55.21 16.46 -17.76
CA PHE A 78 -55.99 17.52 -18.47
C PHE A 78 -57.42 17.94 -18.03
N PRO A 79 -57.87 19.21 -18.25
CA PRO A 79 -57.60 20.01 -19.46
C PRO A 79 -57.37 21.55 -19.26
N CYS A 80 -57.35 22.27 -20.39
CA CYS A 80 -57.03 23.70 -20.51
C CYS A 80 -58.14 24.67 -20.06
N LEU A 81 -57.74 25.91 -19.77
CA LEU A 81 -58.56 27.11 -19.96
C LEU A 81 -57.75 28.20 -20.68
N ASP A 82 -58.41 28.96 -21.53
CA ASP A 82 -57.83 30.01 -22.39
C ASP A 82 -58.04 31.40 -21.78
N LEU A 83 -57.19 32.38 -22.15
CA LEU A 83 -57.51 33.82 -22.24
C LEU A 83 -56.27 34.62 -22.70
N SER A 84 -56.39 35.30 -23.85
CA SER A 84 -55.53 36.44 -24.24
C SER A 84 -56.33 37.74 -24.16
N PRO A 85 -55.68 38.93 -24.12
CA PRO A 85 -55.62 39.70 -25.38
C PRO A 85 -54.43 40.68 -25.58
N GLN A 86 -53.87 40.64 -26.79
CA GLN A 86 -53.50 41.79 -27.66
C GLN A 86 -52.36 42.78 -27.27
N LYS A 87 -51.95 43.58 -28.27
CA LYS A 87 -50.77 44.47 -28.34
C LYS A 87 -51.17 45.96 -28.34
N PRO A 88 -50.19 46.88 -28.39
CA PRO A 88 -50.15 47.76 -29.58
C PRO A 88 -48.81 47.81 -30.35
N THR A 89 -48.90 48.41 -31.55
CA THR A 89 -47.93 48.64 -32.64
C THR A 89 -47.40 50.10 -32.62
N LEU A 90 -46.51 50.63 -33.49
CA LEU A 90 -45.39 50.20 -34.38
C LEU A 90 -44.96 51.44 -35.22
N ASN A 91 -43.68 51.67 -35.56
CA ASN A 91 -43.14 52.50 -36.68
C ASN A 91 -41.59 52.71 -36.54
N LYS A 92 -40.75 52.91 -37.58
CA LYS A 92 -40.82 52.61 -39.04
C LYS A 92 -39.44 52.80 -39.74
N LEU A 93 -39.29 52.15 -40.92
CA LEU A 93 -38.35 52.31 -42.08
C LEU A 93 -37.22 51.25 -42.18
N GLN A 94 -37.25 50.32 -43.17
CA GLN A 94 -36.85 50.41 -44.61
C GLN A 94 -35.31 50.44 -44.83
N LYS A 95 -34.65 49.65 -45.72
CA LYS A 95 -35.05 49.03 -47.03
C LYS A 95 -34.37 47.65 -47.34
N ASN A 96 -34.98 46.88 -48.27
CA ASN A 96 -34.46 46.10 -49.45
C ASN A 96 -32.96 45.73 -49.56
N CYS A 97 -32.47 44.62 -50.17
CA CYS A 97 -32.95 43.37 -50.81
C CYS A 97 -31.78 42.33 -50.72
N ASN A 98 -31.85 40.98 -50.77
CA ASN A 98 -32.64 39.93 -51.46
C ASN A 98 -31.92 39.28 -52.70
N PHE A 99 -31.87 37.93 -52.77
CA PHE A 99 -31.46 36.98 -53.86
C PHE A 99 -29.99 36.46 -54.06
N ASN A 100 -29.86 35.13 -53.88
CA ASN A 100 -29.25 34.02 -54.68
C ASN A 100 -27.73 33.69 -54.88
N ASP A 101 -27.42 32.43 -54.53
CA ASP A 101 -26.93 31.25 -55.31
C ASP A 101 -25.57 31.16 -56.05
N GLU A 102 -24.84 30.11 -55.64
CA GLU A 102 -24.11 29.04 -56.39
C GLU A 102 -22.97 29.27 -57.43
N CYS A 103 -22.08 28.25 -57.41
CA CYS A 103 -21.39 27.58 -58.54
C CYS A 103 -19.90 27.86 -58.91
N CYS A 104 -19.20 26.72 -59.12
CA CYS A 104 -17.97 26.48 -59.91
C CYS A 104 -16.59 27.01 -59.40
N SER A 105 -15.44 26.50 -59.88
CA SER A 105 -14.92 25.13 -60.09
C SER A 105 -13.60 25.18 -60.89
N ASN A 106 -12.54 24.51 -60.41
CA ASN A 106 -11.27 24.22 -61.13
C ASN A 106 -10.43 25.49 -61.50
N ASP A 107 -9.18 25.45 -62.00
CA ASP A 107 -8.45 24.35 -62.67
C ASP A 107 -6.89 24.52 -62.67
N TYR A 108 -6.18 23.53 -63.25
CA TYR A 108 -4.78 23.47 -63.73
C TYR A 108 -3.59 23.04 -62.85
N ILE A 109 -2.74 22.21 -63.47
CA ILE A 109 -1.39 21.74 -63.09
C ILE A 109 -0.49 21.89 -64.34
N PRO A 110 0.84 22.03 -64.23
CA PRO A 110 1.71 21.17 -65.06
C PRO A 110 2.98 20.64 -64.33
N GLU A 111 3.64 19.67 -64.96
CA GLU A 111 4.67 18.81 -64.34
C GLU A 111 6.14 19.22 -64.59
N GLY A 112 7.00 18.95 -63.60
CA GLY A 112 8.11 17.99 -63.75
C GLY A 112 9.46 18.41 -64.38
N ARG A 113 10.56 18.06 -63.69
CA ARG A 113 11.61 17.10 -64.17
C ARG A 113 12.69 16.83 -63.11
N ARG A 114 13.44 15.72 -63.29
CA ARG A 114 14.62 15.32 -62.49
C ARG A 114 15.93 15.74 -63.16
N CYS A 115 17.00 15.87 -62.38
CA CYS A 115 18.39 15.64 -62.83
C CYS A 115 19.23 14.98 -61.71
N LYS A 116 20.46 14.54 -62.00
CA LYS A 116 21.34 13.76 -61.09
C LYS A 116 22.79 14.29 -61.06
N GLY A 117 23.41 14.25 -59.88
CA GLY A 117 24.77 13.71 -59.67
C GLY A 117 26.00 14.65 -59.78
N LEU A 118 27.12 14.13 -59.24
CA LEU A 118 28.51 14.64 -59.27
C LEU A 118 28.76 15.84 -58.32
N ASP A 119 29.57 15.73 -57.24
CA ASP A 119 31.06 15.65 -57.13
C ASP A 119 31.69 17.07 -57.06
N SER A 120 32.76 17.39 -56.31
CA SER A 120 33.55 16.72 -55.24
C SER A 120 34.48 17.76 -54.54
N LEU A 121 35.38 17.35 -53.63
CA LEU A 121 36.41 18.14 -52.91
C LEU A 121 35.85 19.10 -51.83
N GLU A 122 36.18 18.97 -50.53
CA GLU A 122 37.46 19.22 -49.83
C GLU A 122 37.79 20.72 -49.62
N ASP A 123 37.70 21.19 -48.37
CA ASP A 123 38.89 21.67 -47.65
C ASP A 123 38.71 21.56 -46.11
N SER A 124 39.77 21.79 -45.33
CA SER A 124 39.90 21.46 -43.91
C SER A 124 39.97 22.69 -42.98
N ILE A 125 39.78 22.48 -41.66
CA ILE A 125 40.66 22.96 -40.57
C ILE A 125 40.15 22.46 -39.19
N LYS A 126 41.09 22.11 -38.31
CA LYS A 126 40.92 21.89 -36.85
C LYS A 126 41.86 22.85 -36.09
N PRO A 127 41.61 23.07 -34.79
CA PRO A 127 42.53 22.53 -33.76
C PRO A 127 41.77 21.66 -32.74
N GLU A 128 42.31 20.68 -32.02
CA GLU A 128 43.58 20.56 -31.27
C GLU A 128 43.68 21.43 -30.00
N SER A 129 44.29 21.01 -28.88
CA SER A 129 44.33 19.69 -28.18
C SER A 129 45.21 19.82 -26.94
N SER A 130 44.97 19.05 -25.87
CA SER A 130 46.01 18.73 -24.88
C SER A 130 45.72 17.46 -24.06
N GLN A 131 46.70 16.56 -24.03
CA GLN A 131 46.83 15.40 -23.13
C GLN A 131 48.32 15.15 -22.88
N GLU A 132 48.73 15.02 -21.62
CA GLU A 132 50.01 14.45 -21.15
C GLU A 132 49.81 13.96 -19.71
N ALA A 133 50.47 12.92 -19.19
CA ALA A 133 51.32 11.91 -19.83
C ALA A 133 51.36 10.58 -19.01
N SER A 134 52.12 9.62 -19.53
CA SER A 134 52.34 8.22 -19.12
C SER A 134 52.83 7.99 -17.67
N SER A 135 52.81 6.76 -17.14
CA SER A 135 53.90 5.78 -17.40
C SER A 135 53.60 4.35 -16.89
N ASN A 136 54.36 3.37 -17.41
CA ASN A 136 54.21 1.93 -17.17
C ASN A 136 55.53 1.19 -17.55
N PRO A 137 55.96 0.09 -16.90
CA PRO A 137 57.08 -0.75 -17.36
C PRO A 137 56.75 -2.23 -17.68
N ALA A 138 57.69 -2.91 -18.36
CA ALA A 138 57.71 -4.33 -18.79
C ALA A 138 58.00 -5.32 -17.63
N ARG A 139 57.81 -6.67 -17.67
CA ARG A 139 57.45 -7.73 -18.66
C ARG A 139 58.61 -8.72 -19.00
N GLU A 140 58.54 -9.93 -18.43
CA GLU A 140 59.22 -11.21 -18.81
C GLU A 140 58.14 -12.34 -18.66
N LEU A 141 57.99 -13.38 -19.51
CA LEU A 141 58.88 -14.47 -19.97
C LEU A 141 59.14 -15.53 -18.84
N ASP A 142 58.98 -16.86 -19.03
CA ASP A 142 58.72 -17.70 -20.21
C ASP A 142 58.23 -19.14 -19.82
N LYS A 143 57.80 -19.98 -20.80
CA LYS A 143 57.63 -21.48 -20.75
C LYS A 143 56.49 -22.08 -19.87
N ASP A 144 55.99 -23.32 -20.08
CA ASP A 144 56.29 -24.38 -21.07
C ASP A 144 55.07 -25.30 -21.42
N SER A 145 55.07 -25.93 -22.62
CA SER A 145 54.31 -27.13 -23.06
C SER A 145 52.75 -27.23 -22.94
N LEU A 146 52.03 -28.16 -23.59
CA LEU A 146 51.83 -28.57 -25.00
C LEU A 146 51.00 -29.89 -25.06
N LYS A 147 49.78 -29.86 -25.64
CA LYS A 147 49.03 -30.99 -26.27
C LYS A 147 48.40 -32.08 -25.34
N PRO A 148 47.50 -32.98 -25.83
CA PRO A 148 46.12 -32.62 -26.24
C PRO A 148 45.02 -33.65 -25.83
N LYS A 149 43.75 -33.40 -26.18
CA LYS A 149 42.64 -34.37 -26.12
C LYS A 149 42.70 -35.39 -27.27
N LEU A 150 42.24 -36.64 -27.05
CA LEU A 150 41.35 -37.39 -27.97
C LEU A 150 40.73 -38.65 -27.30
N GLU A 151 39.70 -39.20 -27.95
CA GLU A 151 38.90 -40.41 -27.61
C GLU A 151 38.52 -41.10 -28.97
N PRO A 152 37.86 -42.28 -29.07
CA PRO A 152 37.54 -43.34 -28.08
C PRO A 152 37.72 -44.81 -28.61
N LEU A 153 37.18 -45.81 -27.88
CA LEU A 153 36.81 -47.19 -28.32
C LEU A 153 37.96 -48.20 -28.70
N PRO A 154 37.68 -49.52 -28.86
CA PRO A 154 37.24 -50.44 -27.80
C PRO A 154 37.99 -51.81 -27.81
N LYS A 155 37.82 -52.67 -26.77
CA LYS A 155 38.03 -54.14 -26.87
C LYS A 155 37.47 -54.95 -25.70
N SER A 156 37.42 -56.27 -25.89
CA SER A 156 36.63 -57.24 -25.11
C SER A 156 37.46 -58.36 -24.46
N ALA A 157 36.96 -58.93 -23.36
CA ALA A 157 36.65 -60.38 -23.19
C ALA A 157 37.10 -61.04 -21.86
N SER A 158 36.29 -62.05 -21.46
CA SER A 158 36.60 -63.20 -20.58
C SER A 158 36.72 -63.00 -19.05
N LYS A 159 36.44 -63.99 -18.18
CA LYS A 159 35.42 -65.09 -18.15
C LYS A 159 35.47 -65.79 -16.77
N ILE A 160 34.40 -66.53 -16.37
CA ILE A 160 34.31 -67.44 -15.18
C ILE A 160 34.26 -66.66 -13.84
N GLY A 161 33.55 -67.02 -12.76
CA GLY A 161 32.54 -68.06 -12.41
C GLY A 161 31.87 -67.61 -11.07
N GLU A 162 30.84 -68.21 -10.47
CA GLU A 162 30.19 -69.52 -10.61
C GLU A 162 28.65 -69.40 -10.36
N ILE A 163 27.93 -70.53 -10.30
CA ILE A 163 26.47 -70.59 -10.04
C ILE A 163 26.20 -71.27 -8.69
N LEU A 164 25.44 -70.62 -7.81
CA LEU A 164 24.76 -71.29 -6.68
C LEU A 164 23.31 -70.80 -6.56
N GLN A 165 22.36 -71.72 -6.75
CA GLN A 165 20.93 -71.46 -6.57
C GLN A 165 20.51 -71.70 -5.11
N LYS A 166 19.92 -70.69 -4.47
CA LYS A 166 19.02 -70.88 -3.31
C LYS A 166 17.82 -69.92 -3.39
N ARG A 167 16.64 -70.48 -3.62
CA ARG A 167 15.35 -69.94 -3.12
C ARG A 167 15.33 -70.13 -1.59
N PRO A 168 14.59 -69.34 -0.77
CA PRO A 168 13.16 -69.09 -0.96
C PRO A 168 12.63 -67.72 -0.46
N LEU A 169 11.30 -67.69 -0.22
CA LEU A 169 10.48 -66.69 0.47
C LEU A 169 10.11 -65.43 -0.33
N MET A 170 8.80 -65.16 -0.34
CA MET A 170 8.20 -63.94 -0.88
C MET A 170 8.20 -62.87 0.21
N ALA A 171 8.76 -61.70 -0.07
CA ALA A 171 8.55 -60.53 0.76
C ALA A 171 7.10 -60.02 0.59
N PRO A 172 6.44 -59.51 1.65
CA PRO A 172 5.12 -58.89 1.52
C PRO A 172 5.19 -57.66 0.62
N THR A 173 4.13 -57.41 -0.15
CA THR A 173 4.03 -56.26 -1.04
C THR A 173 4.05 -54.95 -0.26
N ALA A 174 5.19 -54.27 -0.26
CA ALA A 174 5.29 -52.90 0.22
C ALA A 174 4.30 -52.02 -0.55
N GLY A 175 3.45 -51.30 0.18
CA GLY A 175 2.45 -50.41 -0.42
C GLY A 175 3.11 -49.37 -1.33
N LYS A 176 2.50 -49.13 -2.51
CA LYS A 176 2.96 -48.08 -3.43
C LYS A 176 2.98 -46.75 -2.69
N ARG A 177 4.17 -46.15 -2.53
CA ARG A 177 4.26 -44.74 -2.11
C ARG A 177 3.55 -43.89 -3.16
N LEU A 178 2.62 -43.05 -2.72
CA LEU A 178 1.85 -42.14 -3.59
C LEU A 178 2.68 -40.95 -4.12
N TYR A 179 3.92 -40.82 -3.67
CA TYR A 179 4.86 -39.79 -4.10
C TYR A 179 5.97 -40.42 -4.96
N PRO A 180 6.29 -39.85 -6.15
CA PRO A 180 7.40 -40.33 -6.97
C PRO A 180 8.73 -40.17 -6.22
N GLN A 181 9.59 -41.18 -6.31
CA GLN A 181 10.95 -41.08 -5.77
C GLN A 181 11.81 -40.18 -6.65
N SER A 182 12.72 -39.45 -6.01
CA SER A 182 13.52 -38.34 -6.57
C SER A 182 12.69 -37.25 -7.25
N LEU A 183 12.69 -36.05 -6.64
CA LEU A 183 12.56 -34.83 -7.43
C LEU A 183 13.66 -34.88 -8.53
N PRO A 184 13.36 -34.56 -9.79
CA PRO A 184 14.40 -34.33 -10.78
C PRO A 184 15.30 -33.21 -10.25
N TYR A 185 16.61 -33.28 -10.54
CA TYR A 185 17.57 -32.29 -10.09
C TYR A 185 17.16 -30.91 -10.63
N LEU A 186 16.54 -30.10 -9.79
CA LEU A 186 15.99 -28.81 -10.18
C LEU A 186 17.17 -27.89 -10.46
N GLU A 187 17.28 -27.44 -11.71
CA GLU A 187 18.29 -26.46 -12.07
C GLU A 187 18.16 -25.23 -11.15
N PRO A 188 19.27 -24.77 -10.53
CA PRO A 188 19.23 -23.70 -9.55
C PRO A 188 18.62 -22.45 -10.19
N ILE A 189 17.63 -21.86 -9.51
CA ILE A 189 16.85 -20.77 -10.11
C ILE A 189 17.77 -19.59 -10.39
N GLN A 190 17.97 -19.29 -11.67
CA GLN A 190 18.72 -18.12 -12.07
C GLN A 190 17.92 -16.87 -11.71
N VAL A 191 18.48 -16.01 -10.86
CA VAL A 191 17.84 -14.77 -10.37
C VAL A 191 17.43 -13.81 -11.50
N ASN A 192 18.08 -13.90 -12.67
CA ASN A 192 17.74 -13.15 -13.89
C ASN A 192 16.40 -13.59 -14.51
N HIS A 193 15.94 -14.82 -14.21
CA HIS A 193 14.69 -15.42 -14.66
C HIS A 193 13.58 -15.36 -13.59
N ILE A 194 13.81 -14.64 -12.48
CA ILE A 194 12.79 -14.33 -11.48
C ILE A 194 12.37 -12.88 -11.67
N ILE A 195 11.08 -12.63 -11.90
CA ILE A 195 10.48 -11.28 -11.88
C ILE A 195 9.89 -11.02 -10.50
N VAL A 196 10.08 -9.81 -9.98
CA VAL A 196 9.44 -9.35 -8.74
C VAL A 196 8.47 -8.22 -9.10
N ILE A 197 7.20 -8.41 -8.77
CA ILE A 197 6.10 -7.47 -9.03
C ILE A 197 5.58 -6.95 -7.68
N HIS A 198 5.71 -5.66 -7.45
CA HIS A 198 5.17 -4.95 -6.29
C HIS A 198 4.17 -3.88 -6.79
N PRO A 199 2.87 -4.21 -6.83
CA PRO A 199 1.81 -3.27 -7.19
C PRO A 199 1.55 -2.26 -6.07
N GLY A 200 1.29 -1.01 -6.41
CA GLY A 200 0.80 0.02 -5.49
C GLY A 200 -0.33 0.83 -6.12
N SER A 201 -0.98 1.71 -5.34
CA SER A 201 -2.06 2.55 -5.86
C SER A 201 -1.55 3.63 -6.83
N GLN A 202 -0.43 4.28 -6.52
CA GLN A 202 0.18 5.27 -7.42
C GLN A 202 1.21 4.67 -8.38
N ASN A 203 2.02 3.72 -7.93
CA ASN A 203 3.18 3.23 -8.69
C ASN A 203 3.27 1.70 -8.65
N LEU A 204 3.51 1.10 -9.81
CA LEU A 204 3.93 -0.29 -9.97
C LEU A 204 5.46 -0.35 -9.97
N ARG A 205 6.04 -1.25 -9.17
CA ARG A 205 7.48 -1.58 -9.20
C ARG A 205 7.66 -2.97 -9.78
N ILE A 206 8.43 -3.07 -10.86
CA ILE A 206 8.64 -4.33 -11.59
C ILE A 206 10.08 -4.43 -12.09
N GLY A 207 10.67 -5.62 -12.01
CA GLY A 207 12.06 -5.87 -12.40
C GLY A 207 12.44 -7.33 -12.16
N ARG A 208 13.64 -7.73 -12.57
CA ARG A 208 14.21 -9.04 -12.21
C ARG A 208 14.72 -9.02 -10.77
N ALA A 209 14.77 -10.15 -10.09
CA ALA A 209 15.36 -10.24 -8.74
C ALA A 209 16.86 -9.84 -8.73
N SER A 210 17.53 -9.99 -9.88
CA SER A 210 18.90 -9.53 -10.14
C SER A 210 19.07 -8.02 -10.29
N ASP A 211 18.01 -7.26 -10.60
CA ASP A 211 18.14 -5.86 -11.01
C ASP A 211 18.51 -4.96 -9.82
N SER A 212 19.41 -4.00 -10.04
CA SER A 212 19.90 -3.10 -8.99
C SER A 212 18.80 -2.23 -8.39
N LEU A 213 17.82 -1.82 -9.20
CA LEU A 213 16.60 -1.11 -8.83
C LEU A 213 15.43 -1.64 -9.69
N PRO A 214 14.18 -1.62 -9.18
CA PRO A 214 13.01 -1.89 -10.03
C PRO A 214 12.77 -0.74 -11.01
N VAL A 215 12.15 -1.04 -12.15
CA VAL A 215 11.43 -0.02 -12.91
C VAL A 215 10.19 0.40 -12.12
N SER A 216 10.05 1.69 -11.86
CA SER A 216 8.82 2.28 -11.31
C SER A 216 8.05 2.96 -12.44
N ILE A 217 6.75 2.65 -12.57
CA ILE A 217 5.83 3.36 -13.48
C ILE A 217 4.55 3.76 -12.73
N PRO A 218 3.86 4.84 -13.10
CA PRO A 218 2.53 5.13 -12.58
C PRO A 218 1.57 3.96 -12.85
N HIS A 219 0.79 3.55 -11.87
CA HIS A 219 -0.09 2.38 -11.97
C HIS A 219 -1.46 2.76 -12.54
N CYS A 220 -1.47 3.38 -13.71
CA CYS A 220 -2.66 3.82 -14.42
C CYS A 220 -2.64 3.44 -15.90
N ILE A 221 -3.83 3.43 -16.50
CA ILE A 221 -4.05 3.14 -17.92
C ILE A 221 -5.09 4.11 -18.49
N ALA A 222 -4.77 4.72 -19.63
CA ALA A 222 -5.72 5.50 -20.40
C ALA A 222 -6.30 4.60 -21.50
N ARG A 223 -7.60 4.28 -21.45
CA ARG A 223 -8.28 3.46 -22.47
C ARG A 223 -9.10 4.29 -23.43
N ARG A 224 -8.98 4.01 -24.73
CA ARG A 224 -9.66 4.74 -25.79
C ARG A 224 -11.18 4.50 -25.78
N HIS A 225 -11.96 5.53 -26.09
CA HIS A 225 -13.41 5.44 -26.24
C HIS A 225 -13.79 4.52 -27.40
N LYS A 226 -14.74 3.61 -27.15
CA LYS A 226 -15.26 2.69 -28.18
C LYS A 226 -16.36 3.33 -29.03
N VAL A 227 -17.01 4.39 -28.53
CA VAL A 227 -18.13 5.08 -29.18
C VAL A 227 -17.83 6.59 -29.24
N PRO A 228 -18.02 7.26 -30.41
CA PRO A 228 -17.90 8.71 -30.50
C PRO A 228 -18.84 9.44 -29.53
N GLY A 229 -18.38 10.55 -28.95
CA GLY A 229 -19.18 11.34 -28.00
C GLY A 229 -19.36 10.71 -26.60
N GLN A 230 -18.69 9.60 -26.30
CA GLN A 230 -18.64 9.05 -24.94
C GLN A 230 -18.08 10.11 -23.97
N LYS A 231 -18.79 10.34 -22.84
CA LYS A 231 -18.27 11.22 -21.78
C LYS A 231 -17.00 10.61 -21.18
N ARG A 232 -15.92 11.39 -21.15
CA ARG A 232 -14.65 11.05 -20.48
C ARG A 232 -14.88 10.73 -19.01
N TYR A 233 -14.31 9.62 -18.58
CA TYR A 233 -14.23 9.18 -17.19
C TYR A 233 -12.78 9.24 -16.73
N GLU A 234 -12.55 9.71 -15.51
CA GLU A 234 -11.25 9.70 -14.84
C GLU A 234 -11.45 9.26 -13.40
N ASP A 235 -10.65 8.29 -12.96
CA ASP A 235 -10.58 7.89 -11.55
C ASP A 235 -9.98 9.04 -10.70
N PRO A 236 -10.66 9.52 -9.64
CA PRO A 236 -10.25 10.73 -8.94
C PRO A 236 -9.10 10.47 -7.95
N TRP A 237 -7.96 11.14 -8.13
CA TRP A 237 -6.75 10.90 -7.34
C TRP A 237 -6.82 11.52 -5.93
N LEU A 238 -6.67 12.86 -5.78
CA LEU A 238 -6.66 13.53 -4.47
C LEU A 238 -8.06 13.81 -3.90
N VAL A 239 -9.07 13.88 -4.76
CA VAL A 239 -10.45 14.22 -4.39
C VAL A 239 -11.15 12.98 -3.82
N LYS A 240 -11.42 13.03 -2.52
CA LYS A 240 -12.15 12.01 -1.75
C LYS A 240 -13.57 12.48 -1.44
N LYS A 241 -14.56 11.57 -1.46
CA LYS A 241 -15.95 11.85 -1.04
C LYS A 241 -16.07 11.93 0.49
N GLU A 242 -15.15 11.22 1.13
CA GLU A 242 -14.94 11.08 2.57
C GLU A 242 -14.58 12.44 3.21
N CYS A 243 -14.23 13.45 2.38
CA CYS A 243 -13.99 14.85 2.77
C CYS A 243 -15.13 15.82 2.41
N GLN A 244 -16.24 15.32 1.84
CA GLN A 244 -17.35 16.15 1.31
C GLN A 244 -18.54 16.18 2.26
N HIS A 245 -18.26 16.26 3.57
CA HIS A 245 -19.24 16.32 4.65
C HIS A 245 -19.30 17.73 5.29
N ALA A 246 -20.43 18.07 5.92
CA ALA A 246 -20.67 19.41 6.46
C ALA A 246 -19.65 19.83 7.54
N GLU A 247 -19.19 18.87 8.35
CA GLU A 247 -18.25 19.13 9.45
C GLU A 247 -16.78 19.21 9.03
N ALA A 248 -16.43 18.90 7.77
CA ALA A 248 -15.05 18.80 7.30
C ALA A 248 -14.21 20.04 7.67
N LYS A 249 -14.72 21.25 7.37
CA LYS A 249 -14.05 22.51 7.68
C LYS A 249 -13.86 22.75 9.19
N LEU A 250 -14.70 22.17 10.05
CA LEU A 250 -14.54 22.23 11.51
C LEU A 250 -13.50 21.22 11.98
N GLN A 251 -13.56 20.00 11.48
CA GLN A 251 -12.60 18.93 11.77
C GLN A 251 -11.17 19.35 11.40
N GLN A 252 -10.96 19.88 10.19
CA GLN A 252 -9.65 20.37 9.75
C GLN A 252 -9.07 21.44 10.68
N ARG A 253 -9.90 22.37 11.18
CA ARG A 253 -9.45 23.42 12.13
C ARG A 253 -9.10 22.84 13.51
N ARG A 254 -9.81 21.82 13.97
CA ARG A 254 -9.52 21.11 15.24
C ARG A 254 -8.19 20.38 15.15
N GLY A 255 -7.97 19.59 14.09
CA GLY A 255 -6.72 18.88 13.86
C GLY A 255 -5.52 19.80 13.64
N LEU A 256 -5.70 20.90 12.88
CA LEU A 256 -4.64 21.87 12.64
C LEU A 256 -4.17 22.51 13.96
N LYS A 257 -5.11 22.93 14.81
CA LYS A 257 -4.76 23.48 16.13
C LYS A 257 -3.99 22.49 16.99
N GLN A 258 -4.37 21.20 16.99
CA GLN A 258 -3.63 20.15 17.72
C GLN A 258 -2.22 19.93 17.17
N ALA A 259 -2.04 20.01 15.84
CA ALA A 259 -0.74 19.92 15.20
C ALA A 259 0.14 21.16 15.49
N GLU A 260 -0.43 22.36 15.51
CA GLU A 260 0.23 23.60 15.93
C GLU A 260 0.66 23.53 17.40
N GLU A 261 -0.23 23.10 18.31
CA GLU A 261 0.08 22.91 19.73
C GLU A 261 1.19 21.86 19.96
N ALA A 262 1.22 20.77 19.17
CA ALA A 262 2.28 19.77 19.23
C ALA A 262 3.61 20.24 18.63
N LEU A 263 3.57 20.99 17.52
CA LEU A 263 4.74 21.58 16.86
C LEU A 263 5.47 22.59 17.76
N LEU A 264 4.71 23.39 18.51
CA LEU A 264 5.22 24.44 19.39
C LEU A 264 5.64 23.91 20.78
N SER A 265 5.23 22.70 21.17
CA SER A 265 5.56 22.11 22.48
C SER A 265 6.74 21.13 22.45
N TRP A 266 7.23 20.73 21.28
CA TRP A 266 8.45 19.92 21.15
C TRP A 266 9.65 20.80 20.72
N PRO A 267 10.65 21.06 21.60
CA PRO A 267 11.78 21.94 21.27
C PRO A 267 12.77 21.32 20.27
N ASN A 268 13.65 22.17 19.72
CA ASN A 268 14.75 21.78 18.84
C ASN A 268 15.89 21.06 19.61
N ASN A 269 16.98 20.71 18.91
CA ASN A 269 18.09 19.96 19.53
C ASN A 269 18.93 20.80 20.52
N LEU A 270 18.73 22.11 20.57
CA LEU A 270 19.34 23.04 21.52
C LEU A 270 18.44 23.30 22.75
N GLY A 271 17.21 22.77 22.76
CA GLY A 271 16.22 23.00 23.81
C GLY A 271 15.37 24.27 23.61
N GLU A 272 15.47 24.91 22.45
CA GLU A 272 14.74 26.13 22.10
C GLU A 272 13.36 25.78 21.51
N TYR A 273 12.37 26.62 21.75
CA TYR A 273 11.00 26.41 21.27
C TYR A 273 10.72 27.23 20.00
N ARG A 274 10.09 26.58 19.02
CA ARG A 274 9.72 27.16 17.73
C ARG A 274 8.83 28.39 17.89
N SER A 275 9.13 29.48 17.18
CA SER A 275 8.22 30.62 17.09
C SER A 275 7.12 30.37 16.04
N ALA A 276 5.85 30.53 16.43
CA ALA A 276 4.70 30.28 15.55
C ALA A 276 4.63 31.27 14.37
N THR A 277 4.44 30.75 13.16
CA THR A 277 4.33 31.56 11.94
C THR A 277 2.96 32.21 11.81
N SER A 278 2.92 33.53 11.55
CA SER A 278 1.66 34.23 11.35
C SER A 278 1.07 33.97 9.95
N GLN A 279 0.19 32.98 9.86
CA GLN A 279 -0.54 32.65 8.63
C GLN A 279 -1.29 33.84 8.02
N LYS A 280 -1.77 34.79 8.83
CA LYS A 280 -2.39 36.03 8.33
C LYS A 280 -1.38 36.92 7.58
N GLN A 281 -0.15 37.05 8.10
CA GLN A 281 0.91 37.82 7.44
C GLN A 281 1.37 37.14 6.15
N LEU A 282 1.52 35.81 6.16
CA LEU A 282 1.79 35.03 4.94
C LEU A 282 0.68 35.25 3.89
N ALA A 283 -0.59 35.12 4.29
CA ALA A 283 -1.73 35.32 3.39
C ALA A 283 -1.76 36.73 2.77
N THR A 284 -1.53 37.78 3.57
CA THR A 284 -1.45 39.16 3.07
C THR A 284 -0.28 39.36 2.10
N TYR A 285 0.87 38.72 2.34
CA TYR A 285 2.04 38.85 1.47
C TYR A 285 1.90 38.03 0.17
N ASN A 286 1.59 36.73 0.27
CA ASN A 286 1.50 35.83 -0.88
C ASN A 286 0.35 36.18 -1.84
N SER A 287 -0.74 36.78 -1.34
CA SER A 287 -1.81 37.28 -2.22
C SER A 287 -1.36 38.39 -3.17
N CYS A 288 -0.24 39.06 -2.89
CA CYS A 288 0.39 40.06 -3.74
C CYS A 288 1.48 39.47 -4.66
N VAL A 289 1.82 38.18 -4.52
CA VAL A 289 2.82 37.50 -5.36
C VAL A 289 2.15 37.04 -6.66
N LEU A 290 2.38 37.80 -7.73
CA LEU A 290 1.87 37.50 -9.06
C LEU A 290 2.73 36.44 -9.77
N GLY A 291 2.09 35.66 -10.64
CA GLY A 291 2.77 34.71 -11.52
C GLY A 291 3.23 35.38 -12.80
N GLU A 292 4.54 35.39 -13.05
CA GLU A 292 5.16 35.91 -14.26
C GLU A 292 5.27 34.79 -15.31
N TRP A 293 4.81 35.04 -16.54
CA TRP A 293 5.06 34.14 -17.65
C TRP A 293 6.50 34.32 -18.14
N THR A 294 7.25 33.21 -18.24
CA THR A 294 8.60 33.20 -18.81
C THR A 294 8.57 32.84 -20.29
N ASP A 295 9.57 33.25 -21.06
CA ASP A 295 9.74 32.84 -22.47
C ASP A 295 10.13 31.35 -22.63
N THR A 296 10.36 30.64 -21.52
CA THR A 296 10.78 29.24 -21.49
C THR A 296 9.58 28.31 -21.51
N HIS A 297 9.47 27.47 -22.53
CA HIS A 297 8.52 26.35 -22.54
C HIS A 297 8.93 25.25 -21.56
N SER A 298 7.92 24.61 -20.97
CA SER A 298 8.07 23.37 -20.21
C SER A 298 8.61 22.24 -21.09
N SER A 299 9.51 21.41 -20.56
CA SER A 299 10.00 20.19 -21.22
C SER A 299 8.96 19.07 -21.25
N LEU A 300 7.88 19.17 -20.47
CA LEU A 300 6.78 18.22 -20.48
C LEU A 300 6.01 18.31 -21.81
N ASN A 301 5.65 17.16 -22.37
CA ASN A 301 4.90 17.05 -23.61
C ASN A 301 3.61 16.25 -23.40
N TRP A 302 2.55 16.62 -24.11
CA TRP A 302 1.33 15.81 -24.19
C TRP A 302 1.60 14.56 -25.03
N THR A 303 1.11 13.41 -24.58
CA THR A 303 1.24 12.13 -25.29
C THR A 303 0.63 12.22 -26.69
N SER A 304 1.29 11.63 -27.70
CA SER A 304 0.74 11.56 -29.05
C SER A 304 -0.41 10.54 -29.10
N THR A 305 -1.59 11.01 -29.47
CA THR A 305 -2.81 10.21 -29.65
C THR A 305 -3.21 10.07 -31.13
N ILE A 306 -2.35 10.55 -32.05
CA ILE A 306 -2.61 10.65 -33.49
C ILE A 306 -2.90 9.27 -34.11
N ASP A 307 -2.11 8.26 -33.73
CA ASP A 307 -2.22 6.88 -34.19
C ASP A 307 -3.39 6.12 -33.53
N LYS A 308 -4.16 6.79 -32.65
CA LYS A 308 -5.36 6.29 -31.96
C LYS A 308 -5.13 4.95 -31.23
N PRO A 309 -4.04 4.77 -30.45
CA PRO A 309 -3.78 3.54 -29.71
C PRO A 309 -4.97 3.17 -28.81
N GLU A 310 -5.29 1.88 -28.70
CA GLU A 310 -6.42 1.40 -27.89
C GLU A 310 -6.24 1.71 -26.39
N PHE A 311 -4.99 1.73 -25.94
CA PHE A 311 -4.61 2.11 -24.59
C PHE A 311 -3.21 2.74 -24.55
N LEU A 312 -2.93 3.47 -23.47
CA LEU A 312 -1.62 4.01 -23.07
C LEU A 312 -1.44 3.71 -21.57
N ILE A 313 -0.21 3.51 -21.08
CA ILE A 313 0.04 3.15 -19.67
C ILE A 313 1.03 4.09 -18.98
N GLY A 314 0.93 4.20 -17.65
CA GLY A 314 1.90 4.94 -16.84
C GLY A 314 2.00 6.42 -17.19
N GLU A 315 3.22 6.93 -17.35
CA GLU A 315 3.48 8.35 -17.63
C GLU A 315 2.77 8.82 -18.92
N GLU A 316 2.71 7.96 -19.94
CA GLU A 316 2.01 8.24 -21.20
C GLU A 316 0.49 8.36 -21.01
N ALA A 317 -0.09 7.66 -20.02
CA ALA A 317 -1.50 7.75 -19.66
C ALA A 317 -1.80 9.06 -18.89
N LEU A 318 -0.90 9.48 -17.99
CA LEU A 318 -1.04 10.74 -17.24
C LEU A 318 -1.03 11.97 -18.15
N TYR A 319 -0.21 11.96 -19.20
CA TYR A 319 -0.12 13.07 -20.17
C TYR A 319 -1.04 12.93 -21.39
N VAL A 320 -2.16 12.20 -21.29
CA VAL A 320 -3.24 12.26 -22.29
C VAL A 320 -4.10 13.51 -22.08
N ARG A 321 -4.04 14.47 -23.03
CA ARG A 321 -4.86 15.69 -23.05
C ARG A 321 -6.32 15.42 -22.69
N THR A 322 -6.91 16.28 -21.88
CA THR A 322 -8.32 16.20 -21.44
C THR A 322 -9.34 16.28 -22.58
N THR A 323 -8.96 16.84 -23.73
CA THR A 323 -9.74 16.86 -24.97
C THR A 323 -9.83 15.52 -25.69
N ASP A 324 -8.89 14.60 -25.42
CA ASP A 324 -8.71 13.42 -26.24
C ASP A 324 -9.63 12.28 -25.77
N CYS A 325 -10.07 11.44 -26.72
CA CYS A 325 -11.10 10.40 -26.54
C CYS A 325 -10.64 9.17 -25.74
N TYR A 326 -10.20 9.38 -24.51
CA TYR A 326 -9.73 8.37 -23.56
C TYR A 326 -10.42 8.53 -22.20
N ASN A 327 -10.46 7.44 -21.44
CA ASN A 327 -10.78 7.43 -20.00
C ASN A 327 -9.51 7.03 -19.24
N LEU A 328 -9.23 7.65 -18.08
CA LEU A 328 -8.12 7.23 -17.22
C LEU A 328 -8.65 6.35 -16.08
N HIS A 329 -8.02 5.20 -15.90
CA HIS A 329 -8.30 4.24 -14.83
C HIS A 329 -7.08 4.03 -13.93
N TRP A 330 -7.32 3.93 -12.62
CA TRP A 330 -6.33 3.57 -11.61
C TRP A 330 -6.72 2.20 -11.02
N PRO A 331 -6.16 1.07 -11.48
CA PRO A 331 -6.69 -0.27 -11.14
C PRO A 331 -6.54 -0.67 -9.66
N ILE A 332 -5.67 0.00 -8.90
CA ILE A 332 -5.51 -0.20 -7.45
C ILE A 332 -5.77 1.09 -6.70
N ARG A 333 -6.58 1.01 -5.64
CA ARG A 333 -6.82 2.09 -4.67
C ARG A 333 -6.87 1.52 -3.27
N TYR A 334 -6.31 2.23 -2.29
CA TYR A 334 -6.30 1.79 -0.88
C TYR A 334 -5.74 0.35 -0.69
N SER A 335 -4.73 -0.03 -1.50
CA SER A 335 -4.21 -1.41 -1.64
C SER A 335 -5.20 -2.50 -2.08
N GLN A 336 -6.42 -2.14 -2.49
CA GLN A 336 -7.43 -3.04 -3.05
C GLN A 336 -7.63 -2.80 -4.55
N LEU A 337 -8.32 -3.72 -5.23
CA LEU A 337 -8.76 -3.52 -6.61
C LEU A 337 -9.82 -2.41 -6.66
N ASN A 338 -9.70 -1.48 -7.60
CA ASN A 338 -10.56 -0.28 -7.69
C ASN A 338 -11.95 -0.60 -8.29
N ILE A 339 -12.79 -1.31 -7.52
CA ILE A 339 -14.11 -1.77 -7.97
C ILE A 339 -15.15 -0.67 -7.75
N HIS A 340 -15.80 -0.21 -8.82
CA HIS A 340 -16.79 0.87 -8.76
C HIS A 340 -17.84 0.83 -9.88
N LYS A 341 -18.95 1.57 -9.70
CA LYS A 341 -20.07 1.64 -10.66
C LYS A 341 -19.77 2.41 -11.96
N GLY A 342 -18.68 3.18 -12.02
CA GLY A 342 -18.24 3.87 -13.23
C GLY A 342 -17.56 2.96 -14.27
N PRO A 343 -17.36 3.43 -15.53
CA PRO A 343 -16.64 2.68 -16.57
C PRO A 343 -15.26 2.21 -16.09
N GLY A 344 -14.87 0.97 -16.40
CA GLY A 344 -13.60 0.38 -15.97
C GLY A 344 -13.62 -0.29 -14.59
N GLY A 345 -14.55 0.07 -13.70
CA GLY A 345 -14.57 -0.44 -12.31
C GLY A 345 -15.24 -1.79 -12.10
N THR A 346 -15.50 -2.58 -13.14
CA THR A 346 -15.94 -3.97 -12.94
C THR A 346 -14.75 -4.84 -12.57
N PHE A 347 -14.96 -5.89 -11.77
CA PHE A 347 -13.88 -6.82 -11.37
C PHE A 347 -13.06 -7.32 -12.57
N SER A 348 -13.73 -7.77 -13.64
CA SER A 348 -13.08 -8.24 -14.87
C SER A 348 -12.37 -7.12 -15.65
N SER A 349 -12.88 -5.89 -15.60
CA SER A 349 -12.23 -4.73 -16.22
C SER A 349 -10.94 -4.35 -15.50
N VAL A 350 -10.97 -4.25 -14.16
CA VAL A 350 -9.80 -3.95 -13.33
C VAL A 350 -8.71 -5.01 -13.51
N LEU A 351 -9.09 -6.29 -13.59
CA LEU A 351 -8.14 -7.39 -13.85
C LEU A 351 -7.54 -7.32 -15.27
N ALA A 352 -8.33 -7.00 -16.29
CA ALA A 352 -7.82 -6.80 -17.64
C ALA A 352 -6.89 -5.59 -17.74
N ASP A 353 -7.14 -4.52 -16.97
CA ASP A 353 -6.29 -3.35 -16.88
C ASP A 353 -4.94 -3.67 -16.21
N LEU A 354 -4.94 -4.43 -15.12
CA LEU A 354 -3.72 -4.95 -14.50
C LEU A 354 -2.92 -5.84 -15.47
N GLU A 355 -3.56 -6.80 -16.13
CA GLU A 355 -2.90 -7.64 -17.14
C GLU A 355 -2.28 -6.79 -18.26
N THR A 356 -3.01 -5.77 -18.75
CA THR A 356 -2.54 -4.87 -19.81
C THR A 356 -1.31 -4.09 -19.35
N ILE A 357 -1.35 -3.46 -18.18
CA ILE A 357 -0.21 -2.68 -17.66
C ILE A 357 1.00 -3.58 -17.41
N TRP A 358 0.80 -4.76 -16.80
CA TRP A 358 1.91 -5.65 -16.42
C TRP A 358 2.55 -6.29 -17.65
N ALA A 359 1.77 -6.75 -18.64
CA ALA A 359 2.31 -7.25 -19.90
C ALA A 359 3.09 -6.16 -20.65
N THR A 360 2.51 -4.97 -20.82
CA THR A 360 3.20 -3.86 -21.51
C THR A 360 4.44 -3.38 -20.74
N ALA A 361 4.48 -3.46 -19.42
CA ALA A 361 5.67 -3.14 -18.63
C ALA A 361 6.80 -4.19 -18.81
N LEU A 362 6.46 -5.48 -18.80
CA LEU A 362 7.42 -6.57 -19.08
C LEU A 362 8.04 -6.41 -20.48
N GLU A 363 7.22 -6.16 -21.49
CA GLU A 363 7.65 -6.03 -22.88
C GLU A 363 8.42 -4.73 -23.13
N THR A 364 7.89 -3.57 -22.72
CA THR A 364 8.49 -2.26 -23.07
C THR A 364 9.57 -1.76 -22.12
N LYS A 365 9.61 -2.24 -20.86
CA LYS A 365 10.58 -1.75 -19.86
C LYS A 365 11.61 -2.80 -19.45
N LEU A 366 11.26 -4.09 -19.44
CA LEU A 366 12.23 -5.16 -19.17
C LEU A 366 12.74 -5.87 -20.43
N GLY A 367 12.09 -5.66 -21.59
CA GLY A 367 12.45 -6.30 -22.85
C GLY A 367 12.10 -7.80 -22.91
N ILE A 368 11.06 -8.23 -22.19
CA ILE A 368 10.66 -9.64 -22.06
C ILE A 368 9.33 -9.85 -22.81
N PRO A 369 9.32 -10.48 -24.01
CA PRO A 369 8.10 -10.80 -24.74
C PRO A 369 7.17 -11.73 -23.94
N ARG A 370 5.85 -11.51 -23.98
CA ARG A 370 4.87 -12.34 -23.25
C ARG A 370 4.99 -13.85 -23.55
N LYS A 371 5.37 -14.20 -24.78
CA LYS A 371 5.61 -15.59 -25.22
C LYS A 371 6.74 -16.31 -24.48
N ASP A 372 7.69 -15.57 -23.90
CA ASP A 372 8.89 -16.13 -23.26
C ASP A 372 8.74 -16.23 -21.73
N LEU A 373 7.60 -15.77 -21.17
CA LEU A 373 7.32 -15.82 -19.73
C LEU A 373 7.21 -17.24 -19.18
N SER A 374 7.06 -18.26 -20.04
CA SER A 374 7.17 -19.67 -19.67
C SER A 374 8.52 -20.05 -19.07
N ASP A 375 9.56 -19.27 -19.35
CA ASP A 375 10.92 -19.53 -18.89
C ASP A 375 11.23 -18.74 -17.60
N TYR A 376 10.31 -17.85 -17.20
CA TYR A 376 10.39 -17.02 -16.01
C TYR A 376 9.51 -17.55 -14.87
N ARG A 377 9.85 -17.13 -13.65
CA ARG A 377 9.02 -17.26 -12.44
C ARG A 377 8.72 -15.88 -11.86
N VAL A 378 7.71 -15.75 -11.02
CA VAL A 378 7.28 -14.43 -10.49
C VAL A 378 7.04 -14.43 -8.98
N VAL A 379 7.55 -13.42 -8.28
CA VAL A 379 7.16 -13.11 -6.89
C VAL A 379 6.24 -11.89 -6.91
N LEU A 380 5.01 -12.06 -6.41
CA LEU A 380 4.03 -10.99 -6.26
C LEU A 380 3.96 -10.56 -4.79
N LEU A 381 4.19 -9.27 -4.54
CA LEU A 381 3.89 -8.69 -3.24
C LEU A 381 2.39 -8.39 -3.14
N ILE A 382 1.80 -8.75 -1.99
CA ILE A 382 0.40 -8.48 -1.64
C ILE A 382 0.33 -7.66 -0.33
N PRO A 383 -0.78 -6.96 -0.06
CA PRO A 383 -0.95 -6.24 1.21
C PRO A 383 -0.98 -7.17 2.42
N ASP A 384 -0.69 -6.62 3.61
CA ASP A 384 -0.73 -7.40 4.85
C ASP A 384 -2.15 -7.82 5.24
N VAL A 385 -3.12 -6.91 5.01
CA VAL A 385 -4.56 -7.18 5.02
C VAL A 385 -4.98 -7.41 3.57
N TYR A 386 -5.02 -8.68 3.16
CA TYR A 386 -5.36 -9.06 1.79
C TYR A 386 -6.78 -9.62 1.69
N ILE A 387 -7.33 -9.59 0.49
CA ILE A 387 -8.63 -10.17 0.13
C ILE A 387 -8.37 -11.41 -0.72
N HIS A 388 -8.74 -12.60 -0.22
CA HIS A 388 -8.49 -13.90 -0.85
C HIS A 388 -8.92 -13.94 -2.32
N LYS A 389 -10.13 -13.44 -2.62
CA LYS A 389 -10.66 -13.33 -3.99
C LYS A 389 -9.81 -12.46 -4.92
N HIS A 390 -9.19 -11.40 -4.41
CA HIS A 390 -8.27 -10.57 -5.20
C HIS A 390 -6.98 -11.35 -5.49
N VAL A 391 -6.37 -11.95 -4.46
CA VAL A 391 -5.10 -12.69 -4.61
C VAL A 391 -5.27 -13.92 -5.53
N LYS A 392 -6.38 -14.65 -5.44
CA LYS A 392 -6.77 -15.71 -6.40
C LYS A 392 -6.80 -15.22 -7.84
N ALA A 393 -7.42 -14.06 -8.08
CA ALA A 393 -7.50 -13.48 -9.42
C ALA A 393 -6.14 -12.99 -9.93
N LEU A 394 -5.29 -12.43 -9.07
CA LEU A 394 -3.91 -12.06 -9.43
C LEU A 394 -3.06 -13.29 -9.75
N MET A 395 -3.15 -14.37 -8.96
CA MET A 395 -2.52 -15.66 -9.27
C MET A 395 -2.95 -16.21 -10.63
N ASN A 396 -4.24 -16.07 -10.98
CA ASN A 396 -4.72 -16.42 -12.31
C ASN A 396 -4.13 -15.53 -13.42
N ILE A 397 -4.03 -14.21 -13.23
CA ILE A 397 -3.35 -13.32 -14.17
C ILE A 397 -1.90 -13.79 -14.40
N LEU A 398 -1.16 -14.07 -13.34
CA LEU A 398 0.26 -14.45 -13.45
C LEU A 398 0.46 -15.79 -14.16
N LEU A 399 -0.21 -16.84 -13.68
CA LEU A 399 0.03 -18.21 -14.14
C LEU A 399 -0.74 -18.55 -15.41
N ASN A 400 -2.01 -18.17 -15.53
CA ASN A 400 -2.87 -18.58 -16.64
C ASN A 400 -2.93 -17.55 -17.77
N ASN A 401 -2.99 -16.25 -17.46
CA ASN A 401 -3.11 -15.23 -18.52
C ASN A 401 -1.73 -14.85 -19.08
N LEU A 402 -0.80 -14.37 -18.23
CA LEU A 402 0.54 -13.95 -18.63
C LEU A 402 1.44 -15.15 -18.99
N GLY A 403 1.30 -16.27 -18.27
CA GLY A 403 1.96 -17.52 -18.62
C GLY A 403 3.26 -17.82 -17.86
N PHE A 404 3.48 -17.21 -16.69
CA PHE A 404 4.64 -17.53 -15.85
C PHE A 404 4.64 -19.02 -15.43
N SER A 405 5.82 -19.66 -15.45
CA SER A 405 5.91 -21.10 -15.11
C SER A 405 5.55 -21.42 -13.67
N ALA A 406 5.90 -20.52 -12.74
CA ALA A 406 5.59 -20.60 -11.33
C ALA A 406 5.52 -19.22 -10.67
N ALA A 407 4.74 -19.12 -9.59
CA ALA A 407 4.54 -17.91 -8.82
C ALA A 407 4.74 -18.16 -7.32
N ILE A 408 5.10 -17.09 -6.61
CA ILE A 408 5.04 -16.95 -5.15
C ILE A 408 4.23 -15.70 -4.85
N ILE A 409 3.42 -15.75 -3.79
CA ILE A 409 2.80 -14.57 -3.18
C ILE A 409 3.44 -14.32 -1.80
N HIS A 410 3.68 -13.07 -1.45
CA HIS A 410 4.21 -12.72 -0.13
C HIS A 410 3.71 -11.35 0.35
N GLN A 411 3.50 -11.22 1.66
CA GLN A 411 3.02 -9.99 2.29
C GLN A 411 4.09 -8.88 2.28
N GLU A 412 3.67 -7.64 1.96
CA GLU A 412 4.53 -6.47 1.79
C GLU A 412 5.42 -6.17 3.01
N SER A 413 4.89 -6.30 4.23
CA SER A 413 5.64 -6.07 5.47
C SER A 413 6.77 -7.07 5.70
N VAL A 414 6.56 -8.35 5.40
CA VAL A 414 7.59 -9.38 5.56
C VAL A 414 8.67 -9.20 4.50
N CYS A 415 8.27 -8.89 3.26
CA CYS A 415 9.25 -8.50 2.25
C CYS A 415 10.03 -7.25 2.67
N ALA A 416 9.43 -6.32 3.42
CA ALA A 416 10.17 -5.18 3.97
C ALA A 416 11.23 -5.58 5.02
N THR A 417 10.93 -6.51 5.93
CA THR A 417 11.91 -6.94 6.95
C THR A 417 13.09 -7.67 6.33
N PHE A 418 12.87 -8.54 5.32
CA PHE A 418 13.95 -9.13 4.51
C PHE A 418 14.78 -8.06 3.78
N GLY A 419 14.15 -7.02 3.23
CA GLY A 419 14.83 -5.94 2.52
C GLY A 419 15.71 -5.10 3.46
N ALA A 420 15.16 -4.73 4.61
CA ALA A 420 15.87 -4.01 5.67
C ALA A 420 16.97 -4.87 6.32
N GLY A 421 16.80 -6.20 6.38
CA GLY A 421 17.70 -7.12 7.05
C GLY A 421 17.45 -7.22 8.56
N VAL A 422 16.20 -7.06 8.99
CA VAL A 422 15.77 -7.21 10.39
C VAL A 422 14.91 -8.47 10.54
N SER A 423 15.06 -9.22 11.64
CA SER A 423 14.22 -10.41 11.90
C SER A 423 12.89 -10.09 12.55
N SER A 424 12.82 -9.02 13.34
CA SER A 424 11.62 -8.56 14.04
C SER A 424 11.48 -7.04 13.96
N ALA A 425 10.29 -6.54 13.62
CA ALA A 425 9.97 -5.11 13.57
C ALA A 425 8.46 -4.84 13.61
N CYS A 426 8.05 -3.70 14.19
CA CYS A 426 6.75 -3.12 13.85
C CYS A 426 6.93 -2.37 12.52
N VAL A 427 6.28 -2.85 11.46
CA VAL A 427 6.38 -2.26 10.12
C VAL A 427 5.26 -1.23 9.94
N LEU A 428 5.62 0.00 9.61
CA LEU A 428 4.74 1.08 9.17
C LEU A 428 4.98 1.35 7.69
N ASP A 429 4.04 0.98 6.81
CA ASP A 429 4.09 1.35 5.39
C ASP A 429 3.16 2.53 5.13
N VAL A 430 3.73 3.67 4.70
CA VAL A 430 2.95 4.81 4.23
C VAL A 430 3.02 4.87 2.70
N GLY A 431 1.97 4.40 2.05
CA GLY A 431 1.77 4.51 0.61
C GLY A 431 1.24 5.88 0.18
N ASP A 432 0.82 6.01 -1.08
CA ASP A 432 0.14 7.24 -1.54
C ASP A 432 -1.29 7.34 -1.00
N GLN A 433 -2.05 6.24 -0.99
CA GLN A 433 -3.47 6.26 -0.60
C GLN A 433 -3.77 5.48 0.69
N LYS A 434 -2.88 4.60 1.14
CA LYS A 434 -3.03 3.77 2.35
C LYS A 434 -1.85 3.95 3.30
N THR A 435 -2.10 3.65 4.57
CA THR A 435 -1.10 3.45 5.59
C THR A 435 -1.36 2.10 6.25
N SER A 436 -0.43 1.15 6.21
CA SER A 436 -0.55 -0.13 6.89
C SER A 436 0.44 -0.29 8.03
N VAL A 437 0.02 -1.00 9.08
CA VAL A 437 0.82 -1.29 10.29
C VAL A 437 0.66 -2.75 10.67
N CYS A 438 1.75 -3.47 10.91
CA CYS A 438 1.73 -4.77 11.56
C CYS A 438 3.05 -5.10 12.26
N CYS A 439 3.04 -6.04 13.20
CA CYS A 439 4.23 -6.62 13.79
C CYS A 439 4.68 -7.85 12.98
N VAL A 440 5.92 -7.84 12.52
CA VAL A 440 6.56 -8.97 11.83
C VAL A 440 7.64 -9.57 12.72
N GLU A 441 7.67 -10.89 12.82
CA GLU A 441 8.66 -11.65 13.58
C GLU A 441 9.05 -12.92 12.84
N ASP A 442 10.35 -13.14 12.66
CA ASP A 442 10.97 -14.36 12.12
C ASP A 442 10.35 -14.84 10.78
N GLY A 443 9.92 -13.87 9.96
CA GLY A 443 9.30 -14.10 8.64
C GLY A 443 7.76 -14.11 8.64
N LEU A 444 7.09 -13.91 9.77
CA LEU A 444 5.64 -13.98 9.90
C LEU A 444 5.03 -12.65 10.34
N SER A 445 3.99 -12.18 9.63
CA SER A 445 3.17 -11.03 10.04
C SER A 445 2.05 -11.48 10.99
N HIS A 446 2.10 -11.03 12.25
CA HIS A 446 1.15 -11.41 13.30
C HIS A 446 -0.27 -10.91 12.98
N ARG A 447 -1.20 -11.80 12.60
CA ARG A 447 -2.54 -11.47 12.06
C ARG A 447 -3.30 -10.42 12.86
N ASN A 448 -3.32 -10.55 14.19
CA ASN A 448 -4.11 -9.68 15.09
C ASN A 448 -3.53 -8.26 15.25
N THR A 449 -2.32 -8.01 14.73
CA THR A 449 -1.64 -6.71 14.74
C THR A 449 -1.83 -5.91 13.46
N ARG A 450 -2.45 -6.51 12.42
CA ARG A 450 -2.56 -5.93 11.08
C ARG A 450 -3.69 -4.89 10.99
N ILE A 451 -3.32 -3.66 10.67
CA ILE A 451 -4.19 -2.50 10.52
C ILE A 451 -3.89 -1.84 9.17
N VAL A 452 -4.91 -1.43 8.42
CA VAL A 452 -4.77 -0.56 7.24
C VAL A 452 -5.71 0.62 7.39
N MET A 453 -5.24 1.82 7.08
CA MET A 453 -6.01 3.07 7.13
C MET A 453 -5.99 3.74 5.76
N ASP A 454 -7.13 4.28 5.33
CA ASP A 454 -7.34 4.80 3.97
C ASP A 454 -6.85 6.25 3.79
N TYR A 455 -5.66 6.53 4.33
CA TYR A 455 -4.91 7.76 4.09
C TYR A 455 -3.43 7.49 3.78
N GLY A 456 -2.79 8.41 3.06
CA GLY A 456 -1.34 8.35 2.83
C GLY A 456 -0.76 9.65 2.25
N GLY A 457 0.28 9.52 1.43
CA GLY A 457 0.97 10.64 0.79
C GLY A 457 0.06 11.60 -0.02
N SER A 458 -1.04 11.11 -0.59
CA SER A 458 -2.06 11.90 -1.29
C SER A 458 -2.90 12.78 -0.35
N ASP A 459 -3.12 12.33 0.88
CA ASP A 459 -3.81 13.10 1.91
C ASP A 459 -2.91 14.20 2.48
N ILE A 460 -1.61 13.95 2.61
CA ILE A 460 -0.61 15.00 2.85
C ILE A 460 -0.63 15.99 1.68
N THR A 461 -0.64 15.53 0.41
CA THR A 461 -0.73 16.41 -0.77
C THR A 461 -1.97 17.30 -0.74
N ARG A 462 -3.16 16.75 -0.39
CA ARG A 462 -4.41 17.51 -0.23
C ARG A 462 -4.33 18.49 0.95
N CYS A 463 -3.77 18.07 2.08
CA CYS A 463 -3.60 18.92 3.26
C CYS A 463 -2.64 20.09 2.97
N PHE A 464 -1.55 19.85 2.24
CA PHE A 464 -0.61 20.89 1.83
C PHE A 464 -1.25 21.88 0.87
N GLN A 465 -2.02 21.43 -0.13
CA GLN A 465 -2.78 22.31 -1.02
C GLN A 465 -3.75 23.23 -0.26
N TRP A 466 -4.43 22.69 0.76
CA TRP A 466 -5.31 23.43 1.66
C TRP A 466 -4.54 24.46 2.51
N LEU A 467 -3.38 24.09 3.06
CA LEU A 467 -2.52 25.00 3.84
C LEU A 467 -1.89 26.11 2.98
N LEU A 468 -1.42 25.80 1.77
CA LEU A 468 -0.96 26.78 0.77
C LEU A 468 -2.07 27.79 0.42
N THR A 469 -3.30 27.31 0.24
CA THR A 469 -4.46 28.18 0.00
C THR A 469 -4.72 29.09 1.21
N LYS A 470 -4.55 28.59 2.44
CA LYS A 470 -4.68 29.36 3.68
C LYS A 470 -3.53 30.35 3.92
N SER A 471 -2.34 30.09 3.39
CA SER A 471 -1.20 31.02 3.42
C SER A 471 -1.19 31.98 2.23
N GLY A 472 -2.26 32.05 1.44
CA GLY A 472 -2.45 32.99 0.33
C GLY A 472 -1.85 32.54 -1.02
N PHE A 473 -1.14 31.41 -1.06
CA PHE A 473 -0.63 30.86 -2.31
C PHE A 473 -1.69 29.98 -3.00
N ASN A 474 -2.54 30.62 -3.81
CA ASN A 474 -3.59 29.96 -4.59
C ASN A 474 -3.50 30.29 -6.10
N PRO A 475 -2.59 29.65 -6.85
CA PRO A 475 -2.47 29.88 -8.30
C PRO A 475 -3.72 29.44 -9.06
N GLN A 476 -4.38 30.37 -9.77
CA GLN A 476 -5.58 30.09 -10.58
C GLN A 476 -5.39 28.98 -11.63
N HIS A 477 -4.14 28.71 -12.00
CA HIS A 477 -3.76 27.69 -12.96
C HIS A 477 -3.64 26.28 -12.37
N LEU A 478 -3.81 26.07 -11.06
CA LEU A 478 -3.76 24.74 -10.43
C LEU A 478 -5.14 24.29 -9.94
N LYS A 479 -5.58 23.11 -10.37
CA LYS A 479 -6.85 22.51 -9.96
C LYS A 479 -6.64 21.11 -9.40
N ILE A 480 -7.05 20.87 -8.15
CA ILE A 480 -6.98 19.56 -7.50
C ILE A 480 -7.83 18.45 -8.18
N THR A 481 -8.66 18.82 -9.15
CA THR A 481 -9.42 17.90 -10.01
C THR A 481 -8.68 17.52 -11.31
N ASP A 482 -7.65 18.27 -11.69
CA ASP A 482 -6.82 17.99 -12.88
C ASP A 482 -5.62 17.12 -12.47
N ILE A 483 -5.26 16.16 -13.32
CA ILE A 483 -4.29 15.11 -13.00
C ILE A 483 -2.85 15.58 -13.18
N VAL A 484 -2.60 16.48 -14.13
CA VAL A 484 -1.29 17.14 -14.31
C VAL A 484 -1.04 18.12 -13.17
N ASP A 485 -2.06 18.89 -12.78
CA ASP A 485 -1.97 19.80 -11.64
C ASP A 485 -1.80 19.04 -10.32
N THR A 486 -2.52 17.92 -10.16
CA THR A 486 -2.34 16.99 -9.03
C THR A 486 -0.89 16.51 -8.93
N ARG A 487 -0.27 16.11 -10.05
CA ARG A 487 1.12 15.67 -10.10
C ARG A 487 2.08 16.77 -9.64
N LEU A 488 1.86 18.01 -10.08
CA LEU A 488 2.65 19.17 -9.68
C LEU A 488 2.44 19.57 -8.21
N ILE A 489 1.23 19.44 -7.67
CA ILE A 489 0.96 19.65 -6.24
C ILE A 489 1.64 18.55 -5.39
N GLN A 490 1.73 17.32 -5.90
CA GLN A 490 2.54 16.26 -5.28
C GLN A 490 4.04 16.63 -5.30
N GLU A 491 4.57 17.13 -6.42
CA GLU A 491 5.95 17.61 -6.50
C GLU A 491 6.22 18.75 -5.51
N PHE A 492 5.26 19.66 -5.29
CA PHE A 492 5.39 20.70 -4.25
C PHE A 492 5.51 20.11 -2.85
N LYS A 493 4.68 19.12 -2.49
CA LYS A 493 4.81 18.38 -1.21
C LYS A 493 6.19 17.71 -1.11
N GLU A 494 6.59 16.97 -2.14
CA GLU A 494 7.89 16.26 -2.18
C GLU A 494 9.12 17.19 -2.22
N THR A 495 8.95 18.47 -2.59
CA THR A 495 10.03 19.47 -2.60
C THR A 495 10.10 20.30 -1.30
N TYR A 496 8.95 20.70 -0.74
CA TYR A 496 8.88 21.71 0.32
C TYR A 496 8.56 21.14 1.71
N CYS A 497 7.86 20.01 1.81
CA CYS A 497 7.49 19.46 3.12
C CYS A 497 8.69 18.89 3.89
N HIS A 498 8.70 19.09 5.21
CA HIS A 498 9.68 18.53 6.13
C HIS A 498 9.02 18.21 7.46
N MET A 499 9.69 17.38 8.27
CA MET A 499 9.37 17.13 9.67
C MET A 499 10.57 17.48 10.57
N ASP A 500 11.51 18.28 10.06
CA ASP A 500 12.69 18.73 10.77
C ASP A 500 12.38 19.94 11.68
N GLN A 501 12.60 19.80 12.99
CA GLN A 501 12.46 20.89 13.98
C GLN A 501 13.63 21.87 13.99
N GLN A 502 14.76 21.60 13.31
CA GLN A 502 15.85 22.58 13.17
C GLN A 502 15.59 23.59 12.04
N GLN A 503 14.49 23.42 11.29
CA GLN A 503 14.04 24.36 10.26
C GLN A 503 12.78 25.09 10.72
N ASP A 504 12.93 26.32 11.20
CA ASP A 504 11.83 27.18 11.65
C ASP A 504 11.80 28.57 11.00
N GLY A 505 10.72 29.31 11.29
CA GLY A 505 10.45 30.60 10.66
C GLY A 505 9.95 30.51 9.21
N VAL A 506 10.10 31.62 8.48
CA VAL A 506 9.55 31.82 7.13
C VAL A 506 10.67 31.81 6.10
N TYR A 507 10.54 30.95 5.10
CA TYR A 507 11.46 30.83 3.97
C TYR A 507 10.82 31.34 2.69
N GLU A 508 11.66 31.88 1.81
CA GLU A 508 11.27 32.47 0.53
C GLU A 508 11.66 31.54 -0.64
N TYR A 509 10.70 31.21 -1.50
CA TYR A 509 10.81 30.21 -2.55
C TYR A 509 10.44 30.76 -3.93
N ASN A 510 11.15 30.31 -4.96
CA ASN A 510 10.78 30.54 -6.36
C ASN A 510 10.03 29.29 -6.85
N ILE A 511 8.70 29.40 -6.99
CA ILE A 511 7.83 28.28 -7.38
C ILE A 511 7.54 28.35 -8.88
N HIS A 512 7.65 27.21 -9.57
CA HIS A 512 7.45 27.13 -11.03
C HIS A 512 6.26 26.23 -11.37
N ILE A 513 5.28 26.76 -12.10
CA ILE A 513 4.19 25.97 -12.68
C ILE A 513 4.61 25.53 -14.08
N LYS A 514 4.79 24.22 -14.24
CA LYS A 514 5.18 23.57 -15.50
C LYS A 514 4.02 22.72 -16.00
N LYS A 515 3.38 23.11 -17.10
CA LYS A 515 2.36 22.29 -17.78
C LYS A 515 2.86 21.84 -19.15
N PRO A 516 2.40 20.70 -19.70
CA PRO A 516 2.89 20.22 -20.98
C PRO A 516 2.65 21.21 -22.12
N GLN A 517 3.67 21.38 -22.96
CA GLN A 517 3.68 22.30 -24.12
C GLN A 517 3.33 23.77 -23.81
N SER A 518 3.35 24.15 -22.53
CA SER A 518 3.02 25.49 -22.04
C SER A 518 4.28 26.27 -21.66
N LEU A 519 4.22 27.61 -21.71
CA LEU A 519 5.23 28.46 -21.06
C LEU A 519 5.22 28.23 -19.54
N ILE A 520 6.38 28.33 -18.90
CA ILE A 520 6.52 28.17 -17.45
C ILE A 520 6.06 29.46 -16.76
N ILE A 521 5.14 29.34 -15.80
CA ILE A 521 4.76 30.45 -14.91
C ILE A 521 5.66 30.42 -13.68
N LYS A 522 6.33 31.53 -13.38
CA LYS A 522 7.22 31.69 -12.23
C LYS A 522 6.55 32.58 -11.19
N TYR A 523 6.41 32.06 -9.98
CA TYR A 523 6.03 32.84 -8.80
C TYR A 523 7.31 33.15 -8.04
N ASN A 524 7.77 34.39 -8.17
CA ASN A 524 8.94 34.91 -7.46
C ASN A 524 8.61 35.05 -5.97
N SER A 525 9.55 34.72 -5.09
CA SER A 525 9.50 35.11 -3.67
C SER A 525 8.27 34.65 -2.87
N VAL A 526 7.66 33.50 -3.17
CA VAL A 526 6.54 32.93 -2.36
C VAL A 526 7.06 32.58 -0.96
N LYS A 527 6.34 32.98 0.10
CA LYS A 527 6.75 32.74 1.50
C LYS A 527 5.96 31.61 2.13
N LEU A 528 6.67 30.61 2.64
CA LEU A 528 6.11 29.46 3.36
C LEU A 528 6.79 29.36 4.74
N GLY A 529 6.04 28.94 5.76
CA GLY A 529 6.59 28.62 7.07
C GLY A 529 6.07 27.28 7.54
N ASP A 530 5.32 27.29 8.65
CA ASP A 530 4.85 26.07 9.31
C ASP A 530 3.95 25.18 8.45
N GLU A 531 3.37 25.68 7.34
CA GLU A 531 2.60 24.87 6.38
C GLU A 531 3.39 23.63 5.90
N CYS A 532 4.71 23.76 5.74
CA CYS A 532 5.60 22.71 5.27
C CYS A 532 5.77 21.55 6.26
N VAL A 533 5.54 21.77 7.55
CA VAL A 533 5.61 20.73 8.62
C VAL A 533 4.24 20.32 9.14
N LEU A 534 3.27 21.24 9.15
CA LEU A 534 1.88 20.95 9.50
C LEU A 534 1.22 20.01 8.49
N ALA A 535 1.56 20.07 7.20
CA ALA A 535 1.04 19.12 6.21
C ALA A 535 1.44 17.65 6.52
N PRO A 536 2.72 17.28 6.70
CA PRO A 536 3.10 15.93 7.16
C PRO A 536 2.52 15.53 8.53
N LEU A 537 2.42 16.48 9.48
CA LEU A 537 1.84 16.22 10.80
C LEU A 537 0.38 15.76 10.75
N SER A 538 -0.34 16.00 9.66
CA SER A 538 -1.70 15.50 9.46
C SER A 538 -1.85 13.97 9.54
N LEU A 539 -0.76 13.19 9.41
CA LEU A 539 -0.80 11.74 9.65
C LEU A 539 -0.79 11.36 11.15
N PHE A 540 -0.39 12.27 12.03
CA PHE A 540 -0.49 12.14 13.49
C PHE A 540 -1.80 12.78 14.01
N PHE A 541 -2.25 13.85 13.34
CA PHE A 541 -3.46 14.61 13.65
C PHE A 541 -4.49 14.46 12.53
N ASN A 542 -5.00 13.24 12.36
CA ASN A 542 -5.83 12.81 11.22
C ASN A 542 -7.11 13.64 11.00
N ASP A 543 -7.60 14.37 12.00
CA ASP A 543 -8.64 15.40 11.86
C ASP A 543 -8.30 16.45 10.77
N MET A 544 -7.02 16.76 10.54
CA MET A 544 -6.56 17.66 9.47
C MET A 544 -6.92 17.16 8.06
N LEU A 545 -7.09 15.84 7.90
CA LEU A 545 -7.44 15.20 6.63
C LEU A 545 -8.94 15.31 6.32
N ALA A 546 -9.75 15.58 7.36
CA ALA A 546 -11.21 15.53 7.37
C ALA A 546 -11.77 14.33 6.60
N LEU A 547 -11.54 13.13 7.15
CA LEU A 547 -12.05 11.88 6.59
C LEU A 547 -13.18 11.36 7.48
N GLN A 548 -14.39 11.30 6.94
CA GLN A 548 -15.57 10.71 7.57
C GLN A 548 -16.16 9.61 6.67
N GLY A 549 -16.32 8.41 7.23
CA GLY A 549 -16.80 7.23 6.52
C GLY A 549 -16.82 5.99 7.42
N SER A 550 -17.62 4.99 7.08
CA SER A 550 -17.82 3.77 7.90
C SER A 550 -16.72 2.72 7.76
N GLN A 551 -15.85 2.83 6.76
CA GLN A 551 -14.78 1.87 6.45
C GLN A 551 -13.51 2.61 6.02
N LEU A 552 -12.92 3.37 6.95
CA LEU A 552 -11.65 4.09 6.76
C LEU A 552 -10.45 3.37 7.43
N CYS A 553 -10.74 2.31 8.20
CA CYS A 553 -9.77 1.49 8.88
C CYS A 553 -10.18 0.02 8.76
N HIS A 554 -9.25 -0.84 8.37
CA HIS A 554 -9.48 -2.24 7.99
C HIS A 554 -8.50 -3.15 8.75
N THR A 555 -8.97 -4.36 9.08
CA THR A 555 -8.18 -5.44 9.66
C THR A 555 -8.34 -6.71 8.81
N GLN A 556 -7.51 -7.73 9.02
CA GLN A 556 -7.63 -9.00 8.30
C GLN A 556 -8.96 -9.68 8.65
N GLN A 557 -9.94 -9.58 7.74
CA GLN A 557 -11.24 -10.21 7.89
C GLN A 557 -11.11 -11.73 8.03
N ARG A 558 -12.16 -12.39 8.53
CA ARG A 558 -12.28 -13.84 8.44
C ARG A 558 -12.43 -14.21 6.96
N TYR A 559 -11.78 -15.29 6.54
CA TYR A 559 -12.02 -15.90 5.24
C TYR A 559 -13.50 -16.33 5.16
N GLU A 560 -14.20 -16.00 4.08
CA GLU A 560 -15.63 -16.30 3.89
C GLU A 560 -15.87 -17.64 3.16
N GLY A 561 -14.78 -18.34 2.82
CA GLY A 561 -14.77 -19.52 1.95
C GLY A 561 -14.61 -19.20 0.47
N ASP A 562 -14.30 -20.22 -0.34
CA ASP A 562 -14.24 -20.13 -1.81
C ASP A 562 -14.98 -21.32 -2.47
N SER A 563 -15.87 -21.02 -3.41
CA SER A 563 -16.73 -22.03 -4.08
C SER A 563 -15.98 -23.05 -4.92
N ASP A 564 -14.76 -22.72 -5.35
CA ASP A 564 -13.95 -23.57 -6.23
C ASP A 564 -13.01 -24.48 -5.42
N ASP A 565 -13.12 -24.47 -4.09
CA ASP A 565 -12.32 -25.24 -3.16
C ASP A 565 -13.12 -26.35 -2.45
N PRO A 566 -13.01 -27.62 -2.90
CA PRO A 566 -13.72 -28.73 -2.26
C PRO A 566 -13.15 -29.15 -0.90
N HIS A 567 -12.10 -28.47 -0.40
CA HIS A 567 -11.51 -28.69 0.93
C HIS A 567 -11.58 -27.42 1.78
N ASP A 568 -12.55 -26.55 1.51
CA ASP A 568 -12.81 -25.33 2.26
C ASP A 568 -13.44 -25.66 3.63
N ASP A 569 -12.88 -25.14 4.72
CA ASP A 569 -13.32 -25.51 6.08
C ASP A 569 -14.78 -25.12 6.35
N PHE A 570 -15.31 -24.04 5.76
CA PHE A 570 -16.72 -23.70 5.90
C PHE A 570 -17.61 -24.67 5.14
N TYR A 571 -17.22 -25.06 3.92
CA TYR A 571 -17.93 -26.06 3.14
C TYR A 571 -17.93 -27.42 3.84
N LEU A 572 -16.78 -27.83 4.42
CA LEU A 572 -16.62 -29.06 5.17
C LEU A 572 -17.47 -29.06 6.45
N LEU A 573 -17.42 -28.00 7.26
CA LEU A 573 -18.24 -27.85 8.47
C LEU A 573 -19.74 -27.82 8.15
N GLN A 574 -20.15 -27.07 7.12
CA GLN A 574 -21.55 -26.99 6.68
C GLN A 574 -22.04 -28.36 6.18
N THR A 575 -21.25 -29.05 5.36
CA THR A 575 -21.57 -30.39 4.84
C THR A 575 -21.62 -31.43 5.96
N GLN A 576 -20.68 -31.42 6.89
CA GLN A 576 -20.65 -32.33 8.04
C GLN A 576 -21.85 -32.08 8.97
N SER A 577 -22.21 -30.82 9.22
CA SER A 577 -23.39 -30.43 10.01
C SER A 577 -24.69 -30.92 9.34
N GLN A 578 -24.84 -30.71 8.02
CA GLN A 578 -25.97 -31.23 7.25
C GLN A 578 -26.03 -32.77 7.27
N GLN A 579 -24.91 -33.46 7.14
CA GLN A 579 -24.85 -34.92 7.26
C GLN A 579 -25.25 -35.42 8.65
N GLN A 580 -24.79 -34.77 9.73
CA GLN A 580 -25.22 -35.09 11.09
C GLN A 580 -26.72 -34.83 11.30
N GLN A 581 -27.26 -33.73 10.76
CA GLN A 581 -28.69 -33.43 10.85
C GLN A 581 -29.54 -34.43 10.06
N ALA A 582 -29.11 -34.81 8.86
CA ALA A 582 -29.74 -35.86 8.06
C ALA A 582 -29.67 -37.24 8.75
N ALA A 583 -28.54 -37.57 9.37
CA ALA A 583 -28.39 -38.80 10.16
C ALA A 583 -29.35 -38.82 11.38
N ARG A 584 -29.50 -37.71 12.09
CA ARG A 584 -30.47 -37.55 13.20
C ARG A 584 -31.91 -37.71 12.72
N LEU A 585 -32.28 -37.09 11.59
CA LEU A 585 -33.61 -37.21 10.99
C LEU A 585 -33.92 -38.64 10.51
N ASN A 586 -32.93 -39.34 9.93
CA ASN A 586 -33.07 -40.74 9.53
C ASN A 586 -33.12 -41.69 10.73
N ALA A 587 -32.44 -41.37 11.83
CA ALA A 587 -32.55 -42.11 13.09
C ALA A 587 -33.92 -41.90 13.76
N ALA A 588 -34.46 -40.68 13.74
CA ALA A 588 -35.82 -40.38 14.20
C ALA A 588 -36.87 -41.17 13.40
N ARG A 589 -36.83 -41.12 12.06
CA ARG A 589 -37.71 -41.92 11.19
C ARG A 589 -37.58 -43.42 11.39
N LYS A 590 -36.38 -43.93 11.74
CA LYS A 590 -36.21 -45.33 12.13
C LYS A 590 -36.87 -45.65 13.47
N LYS A 591 -36.84 -44.75 14.46
CA LYS A 591 -37.61 -44.92 15.71
C LYS A 591 -39.12 -44.89 15.45
N GLU A 592 -39.61 -43.90 14.71
CA GLU A 592 -41.04 -43.79 14.34
C GLU A 592 -41.54 -45.07 13.64
N ASN A 593 -40.78 -45.62 12.69
CA ASN A 593 -41.13 -46.88 12.03
C ASN A 593 -41.06 -48.11 12.96
N VAL A 594 -40.16 -48.14 13.95
CA VAL A 594 -40.10 -49.22 14.95
C VAL A 594 -41.25 -49.11 15.94
N GLU A 595 -41.56 -47.92 16.44
CA GLU A 595 -42.72 -47.67 17.31
C GLU A 595 -44.05 -47.94 16.58
N ALA A 596 -44.17 -47.57 15.30
CA ALA A 596 -45.31 -47.95 14.46
C ALA A 596 -45.42 -49.48 14.24
N SER A 597 -44.28 -50.20 14.26
CA SER A 597 -44.26 -51.67 14.15
C SER A 597 -44.63 -52.35 15.48
N LEU A 598 -44.20 -51.83 16.63
CA LEU A 598 -44.64 -52.32 17.96
C LEU A 598 -46.14 -52.08 18.17
N ASN A 599 -46.66 -50.90 17.79
CA ASN A 599 -48.09 -50.59 17.90
C ASN A 599 -49.00 -51.50 17.04
N GLN A 600 -48.45 -52.25 16.07
CA GLN A 600 -49.19 -53.29 15.33
C GLN A 600 -49.14 -54.68 16.00
N LEU A 601 -48.34 -54.87 17.04
CA LEU A 601 -48.20 -56.12 17.80
C LEU A 601 -48.89 -56.06 19.18
N ASP A 602 -48.93 -54.90 19.82
CA ASP A 602 -49.56 -54.71 21.15
C ASP A 602 -51.10 -54.77 21.16
N THR A 603 -51.76 -55.06 20.04
CA THR A 603 -53.23 -55.22 20.01
C THR A 603 -53.71 -56.58 20.57
N SER A 604 -52.82 -57.41 21.14
CA SER A 604 -53.22 -58.73 21.66
C SER A 604 -52.36 -59.35 22.78
N PHE A 605 -52.16 -58.65 23.92
CA PHE A 605 -52.50 -59.23 25.23
C PHE A 605 -52.59 -58.17 26.33
N SER A 606 -53.40 -58.42 27.35
CA SER A 606 -53.46 -57.60 28.57
C SER A 606 -53.54 -58.48 29.82
N GLN A 607 -52.88 -58.02 30.89
CA GLN A 607 -53.35 -57.98 32.30
C GLN A 607 -52.27 -58.29 33.36
N TYR A 608 -52.43 -57.60 34.49
CA TYR A 608 -51.84 -57.79 35.82
C TYR A 608 -50.37 -57.43 36.05
N GLU A 609 -50.07 -57.24 37.34
CA GLU A 609 -49.07 -56.30 37.85
C GLU A 609 -48.04 -56.98 38.80
N ASP A 610 -46.91 -56.29 38.93
CA ASP A 610 -46.22 -55.95 40.19
C ASP A 610 -45.04 -56.80 40.74
N THR A 611 -44.19 -56.06 41.46
CA THR A 611 -43.09 -56.43 42.37
C THR A 611 -41.72 -56.83 41.80
N ASN A 612 -40.68 -56.36 42.48
CA ASN A 612 -39.26 -56.50 42.13
C ASN A 612 -38.60 -57.61 42.96
N LEU A 613 -37.62 -58.35 42.38
CA LEU A 613 -36.22 -58.40 42.87
C LEU A 613 -35.32 -59.39 42.10
N SER A 614 -34.09 -58.95 41.80
CA SER A 614 -32.83 -59.72 41.60
C SER A 614 -32.81 -61.02 40.76
N HIS A 615 -32.11 -60.93 39.60
CA HIS A 615 -31.16 -61.88 38.99
C HIS A 615 -31.04 -63.33 39.52
N PRO A 616 -30.87 -64.33 38.62
CA PRO A 616 -29.57 -64.50 37.94
C PRO A 616 -29.57 -64.91 36.45
N GLN A 617 -28.37 -64.77 35.85
CA GLN A 617 -27.72 -65.48 34.74
C GLN A 617 -28.54 -66.43 33.84
N LEU A 618 -28.27 -66.42 32.52
CA LEU A 618 -27.53 -67.49 31.84
C LEU A 618 -27.08 -67.10 30.41
N VAL A 619 -25.96 -67.74 30.02
CA VAL A 619 -25.19 -67.85 28.76
C VAL A 619 -25.92 -67.63 27.40
N ASP A 620 -25.26 -67.36 26.27
CA ASP A 620 -23.96 -66.75 25.87
C ASP A 620 -24.12 -66.38 24.34
N GLU A 621 -23.19 -66.29 23.37
CA GLU A 621 -21.74 -66.57 23.19
C GLU A 621 -21.22 -65.75 21.97
N ASP A 622 -19.96 -65.99 21.55
CA ASP A 622 -19.29 -65.56 20.29
C ASP A 622 -18.93 -64.07 20.01
N SER A 623 -17.72 -63.71 19.54
CA SER A 623 -16.33 -64.14 19.90
C SER A 623 -15.27 -63.23 19.19
N TYR A 624 -14.01 -63.34 19.66
CA TYR A 624 -12.74 -62.89 19.04
C TYR A 624 -12.18 -61.46 19.27
N ASP A 625 -11.42 -61.36 20.37
CA ASP A 625 -10.01 -60.97 20.46
C ASP A 625 -9.48 -59.67 19.80
N GLY A 626 -9.05 -58.77 20.69
CA GLY A 626 -7.74 -58.11 20.56
C GLY A 626 -6.79 -58.66 21.65
N PRO A 627 -5.45 -58.66 21.44
CA PRO A 627 -4.51 -59.23 22.41
C PRO A 627 -4.19 -58.31 23.60
N ASP A 628 -4.27 -58.92 24.78
CA ASP A 628 -3.64 -58.59 26.07
C ASP A 628 -2.13 -58.26 26.01
N ASN A 629 -1.45 -57.73 27.05
CA ASN A 629 -1.78 -56.77 28.13
C ASN A 629 -0.48 -56.41 28.89
N PHE A 630 -0.53 -55.46 29.84
CA PHE A 630 0.47 -55.11 30.89
C PHE A 630 1.95 -55.55 30.74
N SER A 631 2.92 -54.64 30.91
CA SER A 631 3.26 -54.16 32.26
C SER A 631 4.31 -53.03 32.26
N GLY A 632 4.38 -52.27 33.37
CA GLY A 632 5.61 -51.58 33.79
C GLY A 632 5.77 -50.09 33.47
N ASN A 633 5.21 -49.25 34.36
CA ASN A 633 5.70 -47.90 34.71
C ASN A 633 5.60 -46.70 33.74
N ASP A 634 5.76 -45.54 34.38
CA ASP A 634 6.13 -44.21 33.88
C ASP A 634 5.18 -43.45 32.92
N THR A 635 4.29 -42.68 33.57
CA THR A 635 3.88 -41.31 33.23
C THR A 635 4.37 -40.70 31.90
N TYR A 636 3.48 -40.57 30.92
CA TYR A 636 3.31 -39.36 30.08
C TYR A 636 2.03 -39.47 29.22
N LYS A 637 0.88 -39.00 29.74
CA LYS A 637 -0.32 -38.79 28.92
C LYS A 637 -0.21 -37.47 28.14
N GLY A 638 0.59 -37.48 27.08
CA GLY A 638 0.63 -36.42 26.08
C GLY A 638 -0.47 -36.57 25.04
N GLU A 639 -1.71 -36.24 25.39
CA GLU A 639 -2.77 -36.09 24.39
C GLU A 639 -2.41 -34.88 23.50
N ARG A 640 -1.95 -35.14 22.26
CA ARG A 640 -1.83 -34.11 21.23
C ARG A 640 -3.22 -33.70 20.77
N LYS A 641 -3.85 -32.88 21.60
CA LYS A 641 -4.86 -31.92 21.14
C LYS A 641 -4.22 -31.15 19.98
N LEU A 642 -4.88 -31.14 18.83
CA LEU A 642 -4.65 -30.06 17.89
C LEU A 642 -5.29 -28.84 18.55
N ASP A 643 -4.50 -27.80 18.80
CA ASP A 643 -4.99 -26.53 19.35
C ASP A 643 -5.73 -25.75 18.25
N LEU A 644 -6.86 -26.33 17.83
CA LEU A 644 -8.01 -25.57 17.42
C LEU A 644 -8.48 -24.81 18.66
N GLU A 645 -7.92 -23.61 18.85
CA GLU A 645 -8.61 -22.58 19.61
C GLU A 645 -9.97 -22.40 18.94
N GLU A 646 -11.03 -22.78 19.63
CA GLU A 646 -12.38 -22.39 19.24
C GLU A 646 -12.43 -20.86 19.41
N GLU A 647 -12.12 -20.12 18.33
CA GLU A 647 -12.45 -18.70 18.21
C GLU A 647 -13.98 -18.59 18.30
N GLU A 648 -14.47 -18.52 19.54
CA GLU A 648 -15.77 -17.97 19.94
C GLU A 648 -16.11 -16.81 19.00
N PRO A 649 -17.33 -16.75 18.45
CA PRO A 649 -17.69 -15.73 17.48
C PRO A 649 -17.55 -14.35 18.12
N GLN A 650 -16.39 -13.71 17.88
CA GLN A 650 -16.12 -12.37 18.33
C GLN A 650 -17.13 -11.45 17.66
N ASP A 651 -18.11 -11.05 18.46
CA ASP A 651 -19.07 -9.98 18.21
C ASP A 651 -18.38 -8.87 17.42
N THR A 652 -19.01 -8.39 16.34
CA THR A 652 -18.38 -7.53 15.33
C THR A 652 -17.82 -6.30 16.01
N GLY A 653 -16.50 -6.34 16.26
CA GLY A 653 -15.86 -5.44 17.20
C GLY A 653 -16.11 -3.97 16.84
N PRO A 654 -16.20 -3.07 17.84
CA PRO A 654 -16.56 -1.68 17.61
C PRO A 654 -15.70 -1.09 16.49
N LEU A 655 -16.36 -0.67 15.41
CA LEU A 655 -15.75 -0.25 14.15
C LEU A 655 -14.51 0.59 14.41
N LEU A 656 -13.35 0.09 13.98
CA LEU A 656 -12.07 0.68 14.32
C LEU A 656 -12.03 2.13 13.81
N GLN A 657 -12.00 3.09 14.72
CA GLN A 657 -11.97 4.50 14.37
C GLN A 657 -10.63 4.82 13.67
N LEU A 658 -10.66 5.86 12.82
CA LEU A 658 -9.44 6.32 12.17
C LEU A 658 -8.47 6.86 13.22
N MET A 659 -7.22 6.40 13.19
CA MET A 659 -6.17 6.75 14.17
C MET A 659 -5.06 7.58 13.51
N GLY A 660 -4.25 8.26 14.31
CA GLY A 660 -2.92 8.73 13.88
C GLY A 660 -1.94 7.56 13.74
N ILE A 661 -0.86 7.73 12.96
CA ILE A 661 0.10 6.64 12.70
C ILE A 661 0.82 6.14 13.95
N ASP A 662 1.06 7.01 14.93
CA ASP A 662 1.63 6.68 16.23
C ASP A 662 0.64 5.88 17.09
N GLN A 663 -0.63 6.27 17.12
CA GLN A 663 -1.71 5.53 17.76
C GLN A 663 -1.91 4.15 17.11
N ALA A 664 -1.78 4.04 15.79
CA ALA A 664 -1.89 2.77 15.06
C ALA A 664 -0.72 1.81 15.37
N ILE A 665 0.52 2.32 15.49
CA ILE A 665 1.67 1.54 15.98
C ILE A 665 1.43 1.04 17.41
N LEU A 666 1.00 1.93 18.32
CA LEU A 666 0.67 1.55 19.70
C LEU A 666 -0.44 0.49 19.75
N HIS A 667 -1.49 0.63 18.94
CA HIS A 667 -2.57 -0.36 18.82
C HIS A 667 -2.04 -1.71 18.31
N SER A 668 -1.27 -1.70 17.21
CA SER A 668 -0.69 -2.88 16.57
C SER A 668 0.18 -3.67 17.54
N ILE A 669 1.10 -3.01 18.26
CA ILE A 669 1.97 -3.66 19.25
C ILE A 669 1.17 -4.18 20.45
N ASN A 670 0.18 -3.42 20.94
CA ASN A 670 -0.66 -3.83 22.08
C ASN A 670 -1.59 -5.02 21.76
N LYS A 671 -1.75 -5.43 20.50
CA LYS A 671 -2.49 -6.65 20.09
C LYS A 671 -1.68 -7.94 20.21
N LEU A 672 -0.38 -7.87 20.48
CA LEU A 672 0.44 -9.04 20.81
C LEU A 672 0.10 -9.57 22.21
N SER A 673 0.22 -10.88 22.42
CA SER A 673 0.06 -11.50 23.74
C SER A 673 1.30 -11.32 24.61
N ASN A 674 2.48 -11.73 24.11
CA ASN A 674 3.74 -11.75 24.84
C ASN A 674 4.41 -10.36 24.93
N ASP A 675 4.72 -9.93 26.16
CA ASP A 675 5.40 -8.66 26.46
C ASP A 675 6.87 -8.62 25.98
N GLU A 676 7.55 -9.76 25.83
CA GLU A 676 8.88 -9.82 25.22
C GLU A 676 8.83 -9.47 23.72
N ILE A 677 7.81 -9.96 23.00
CA ILE A 677 7.60 -9.60 21.60
C ILE A 677 7.23 -8.12 21.52
N LYS A 678 6.37 -7.60 22.41
CA LYS A 678 6.12 -6.14 22.49
C LYS A 678 7.40 -5.35 22.70
N LYS A 679 8.32 -5.81 23.56
CA LYS A 679 9.64 -5.18 23.73
C LYS A 679 10.46 -5.22 22.43
N LYS A 680 10.50 -6.33 21.69
CA LYS A 680 11.15 -6.38 20.36
C LYS A 680 10.56 -5.32 19.41
N MET A 681 9.23 -5.25 19.32
CA MET A 681 8.54 -4.33 18.42
C MET A 681 8.73 -2.86 18.82
N TYR A 682 8.64 -2.52 20.12
CA TYR A 682 8.96 -1.18 20.62
C TYR A 682 10.45 -0.82 20.50
N SER A 683 11.34 -1.80 20.33
CA SER A 683 12.77 -1.55 20.07
C SER A 683 13.09 -1.28 18.61
N CYS A 684 12.20 -1.66 17.67
CA CYS A 684 12.47 -1.65 16.23
C CYS A 684 11.19 -1.30 15.43
N ILE A 685 11.06 -0.03 15.06
CA ILE A 685 10.01 0.45 14.14
C ILE A 685 10.63 0.58 12.74
N LEU A 686 10.14 -0.18 11.76
CA LEU A 686 10.59 -0.12 10.37
C LEU A 686 9.59 0.70 9.54
N VAL A 687 10.00 1.89 9.09
CA VAL A 687 9.17 2.82 8.32
C VAL A 687 9.50 2.69 6.83
N ILE A 688 8.48 2.36 6.04
CA ILE A 688 8.59 2.07 4.60
C ILE A 688 7.51 2.81 3.79
N GLY A 689 7.54 2.63 2.47
CA GLY A 689 6.62 3.27 1.55
C GLY A 689 7.12 4.63 1.06
N GLY A 690 6.33 5.28 0.22
CA GLY A 690 6.69 6.55 -0.44
C GLY A 690 6.01 7.79 0.12
N GLY A 691 4.88 7.64 0.80
CA GLY A 691 4.05 8.76 1.25
C GLY A 691 4.66 9.58 2.37
N LEU A 692 5.54 8.98 3.19
CA LEU A 692 6.23 9.63 4.31
C LEU A 692 7.76 9.63 4.16
N ASN A 693 8.26 9.62 2.92
CA ASN A 693 9.68 9.84 2.62
C ASN A 693 10.05 11.33 2.79
N ILE A 694 9.98 11.81 4.03
CA ILE A 694 10.06 13.23 4.39
C ILE A 694 11.11 13.39 5.50
N ARG A 695 12.06 14.32 5.33
CA ARG A 695 13.17 14.52 6.30
C ARG A 695 12.65 14.81 7.71
N GLY A 696 13.30 14.26 8.73
CA GLY A 696 12.94 14.47 10.14
C GLY A 696 11.83 13.58 10.70
N VAL A 697 11.13 12.79 9.87
CA VAL A 697 10.04 11.90 10.31
C VAL A 697 10.45 10.95 11.45
N GLN A 698 11.69 10.45 11.40
CA GLN A 698 12.28 9.56 12.41
C GLN A 698 12.15 10.14 13.83
N GLY A 699 12.53 11.41 14.02
CA GLY A 699 12.46 12.09 15.32
C GLY A 699 11.03 12.28 15.81
N TRP A 700 10.08 12.59 14.92
CA TRP A 700 8.67 12.73 15.27
C TRP A 700 8.04 11.41 15.71
N ILE A 701 8.24 10.33 14.95
CA ILE A 701 7.77 9.00 15.33
C ILE A 701 8.41 8.58 16.67
N GLN A 702 9.73 8.77 16.82
CA GLN A 702 10.44 8.44 18.04
C GLN A 702 9.92 9.21 19.26
N HIS A 703 9.75 10.53 19.15
CA HIS A 703 9.21 11.38 20.21
C HIS A 703 7.76 11.01 20.57
N ARG A 704 6.88 10.89 19.56
CA ARG A 704 5.45 10.60 19.77
C ARG A 704 5.23 9.22 20.39
N LEU A 705 5.93 8.19 19.92
CA LEU A 705 5.84 6.84 20.50
C LEU A 705 6.42 6.80 21.90
N TRP A 706 7.62 7.35 22.13
CA TRP A 706 8.26 7.35 23.46
C TRP A 706 7.44 8.11 24.50
N SER A 707 6.72 9.17 24.09
CA SER A 707 5.84 9.95 24.96
C SER A 707 4.54 9.21 25.35
N GLN A 708 4.04 8.30 24.50
CA GLN A 708 2.75 7.60 24.68
C GLN A 708 2.87 6.12 25.11
N MET A 709 4.00 5.46 24.85
CA MET A 709 4.27 4.05 25.18
C MET A 709 3.96 3.71 26.65
N PRO A 710 3.42 2.53 26.99
CA PRO A 710 3.20 2.15 28.39
C PRO A 710 4.50 2.18 29.21
N VAL A 711 4.46 2.78 30.41
CA VAL A 711 5.64 3.09 31.23
C VAL A 711 6.50 1.85 31.57
N GLN A 712 5.88 0.67 31.68
CA GLN A 712 6.58 -0.61 31.88
C GLN A 712 7.58 -0.95 30.77
N PHE A 713 7.31 -0.56 29.51
CA PHE A 713 8.21 -0.79 28.39
C PHE A 713 9.32 0.27 28.35
N ARG A 714 9.02 1.55 28.66
CA ARG A 714 10.02 2.63 28.69
C ARG A 714 11.18 2.37 29.67
N TYR A 715 10.93 1.69 30.78
CA TYR A 715 11.98 1.33 31.76
C TYR A 715 12.72 0.03 31.43
N THR A 716 12.23 -0.78 30.50
CA THR A 716 12.83 -2.08 30.14
C THR A 716 13.50 -2.08 28.77
N LEU A 717 13.20 -1.10 27.91
CA LEU A 717 13.90 -0.82 26.66
C LEU A 717 15.22 -0.10 26.91
N GLU A 718 16.28 -0.57 26.27
CA GLU A 718 17.59 0.09 26.24
C GLU A 718 17.60 1.26 25.24
N GLY A 719 16.73 1.18 24.22
CA GLY A 719 16.47 2.22 23.24
C GLY A 719 15.28 1.84 22.36
N MET A 720 14.94 2.72 21.42
CA MET A 720 13.97 2.47 20.35
C MET A 720 14.56 3.02 19.06
N ASP A 721 14.81 2.13 18.09
CA ASP A 721 15.23 2.50 16.75
C ASP A 721 14.00 2.67 15.84
N VAL A 722 14.08 3.64 14.93
CA VAL A 722 13.03 4.01 13.99
C VAL A 722 13.67 4.12 12.61
N ILE A 723 13.76 2.96 11.95
CA ILE A 723 14.52 2.76 10.71
C ILE A 723 13.71 3.30 9.54
N THR A 724 14.15 4.43 8.96
CA THR A 724 13.48 5.09 7.82
C THR A 724 14.20 4.87 6.48
N ARG A 725 15.50 4.55 6.51
CA ARG A 725 16.38 4.33 5.34
C ARG A 725 17.33 3.16 5.60
N ALA A 726 16.77 1.95 5.66
CA ALA A 726 17.56 0.75 5.92
C ALA A 726 18.61 0.54 4.80
N LYS A 727 19.89 0.41 5.16
CA LYS A 727 21.01 0.25 4.21
C LYS A 727 21.07 1.37 3.15
N ASP A 728 20.76 2.61 3.57
CA ASP A 728 20.69 3.82 2.74
C ASP A 728 19.69 3.76 1.56
N MET A 729 18.81 2.75 1.54
CA MET A 729 17.80 2.55 0.51
C MET A 729 16.57 3.44 0.73
N GLU A 730 16.01 3.96 -0.35
CA GLU A 730 14.73 4.67 -0.35
C GLU A 730 13.60 3.78 0.22
N PRO A 731 12.79 4.26 1.20
CA PRO A 731 11.83 3.43 1.93
C PRO A 731 10.76 2.75 1.06
N ASN A 732 10.51 3.27 -0.14
CA ASN A 732 9.54 2.71 -1.10
C ASN A 732 10.09 1.54 -1.93
N LEU A 733 11.40 1.25 -1.87
CA LEU A 733 12.05 0.13 -2.57
C LEU A 733 12.25 -1.10 -1.68
N ILE A 734 12.28 -0.91 -0.36
CA ILE A 734 12.66 -1.94 0.63
C ILE A 734 11.86 -3.24 0.46
N PRO A 735 10.52 -3.25 0.29
CA PRO A 735 9.76 -4.49 0.10
C PRO A 735 10.14 -5.21 -1.19
N TRP A 736 10.27 -4.48 -2.30
CA TRP A 736 10.64 -5.08 -3.59
C TRP A 736 12.03 -5.74 -3.50
N LYS A 737 12.99 -5.09 -2.82
CA LYS A 737 14.32 -5.68 -2.60
C LYS A 737 14.31 -6.90 -1.69
N GLY A 738 13.52 -6.91 -0.61
CA GLY A 738 13.43 -8.10 0.23
C GLY A 738 12.69 -9.26 -0.40
N ALA A 739 11.72 -9.01 -1.28
CA ALA A 739 11.14 -10.05 -2.14
C ALA A 739 12.17 -10.62 -3.13
N SER A 740 13.04 -9.77 -3.70
CA SER A 740 14.19 -10.24 -4.50
C SER A 740 15.14 -11.12 -3.68
N VAL A 741 15.50 -10.71 -2.45
CA VAL A 741 16.33 -11.51 -1.53
C VAL A 741 15.66 -12.83 -1.16
N LEU A 742 14.37 -12.80 -0.81
CA LEU A 742 13.58 -13.99 -0.47
C LEU A 742 13.57 -15.00 -1.61
N SER A 743 13.42 -14.54 -2.86
CA SER A 743 13.42 -15.41 -4.05
C SER A 743 14.70 -16.24 -4.25
N CYS A 744 15.79 -15.85 -3.58
CA CYS A 744 17.10 -16.51 -3.61
C CYS A 744 17.34 -17.50 -2.46
N LEU A 745 16.42 -17.62 -1.48
CA LEU A 745 16.61 -18.48 -0.30
C LEU A 745 16.34 -19.96 -0.62
N ASP A 746 17.10 -20.87 -0.02
CA ASP A 746 16.93 -22.33 -0.20
C ASP A 746 15.53 -22.80 0.27
N THR A 747 15.01 -22.25 1.37
CA THR A 747 13.64 -22.51 1.86
C THR A 747 12.57 -22.07 0.88
N THR A 748 12.87 -21.12 -0.01
CA THR A 748 11.92 -20.60 -1.00
C THR A 748 11.76 -21.52 -2.21
N GLN A 749 12.58 -22.57 -2.34
CA GLN A 749 12.38 -23.61 -3.37
C GLN A 749 11.04 -24.35 -3.24
N GLU A 750 10.53 -24.50 -2.01
CA GLU A 750 9.28 -25.22 -1.72
C GLU A 750 8.02 -24.35 -1.92
N LEU A 751 8.16 -23.02 -1.90
CA LEU A 751 7.05 -22.06 -2.00
C LEU A 751 6.52 -21.86 -3.42
N TRP A 752 7.25 -22.28 -4.46
CA TRP A 752 6.87 -22.06 -5.85
C TRP A 752 5.61 -22.86 -6.25
N ILE A 753 4.56 -22.15 -6.62
CA ILE A 753 3.31 -22.71 -7.15
C ILE A 753 3.37 -22.70 -8.67
N ARG A 754 3.41 -23.88 -9.31
CA ARG A 754 3.53 -23.99 -10.77
C ARG A 754 2.20 -23.78 -11.47
N GLN A 755 2.23 -23.30 -12.71
CA GLN A 755 1.04 -23.13 -13.56
C GLN A 755 0.14 -24.37 -13.59
N LYS A 756 0.70 -25.57 -13.79
CA LYS A 756 -0.05 -26.83 -13.82
C LYS A 756 -0.68 -27.20 -12.48
N GLU A 757 -0.03 -26.86 -11.37
CA GLU A 757 -0.56 -27.11 -10.01
C GLU A 757 -1.71 -26.16 -9.72
N TRP A 758 -1.59 -24.90 -10.12
CA TRP A 758 -2.67 -23.90 -10.05
C TRP A 758 -3.88 -24.27 -10.91
N GLN A 759 -3.66 -24.79 -12.13
CA GLN A 759 -4.73 -25.26 -13.01
C GLN A 759 -5.45 -26.51 -12.47
N GLN A 760 -4.78 -27.35 -11.67
CA GLN A 760 -5.36 -28.56 -11.11
C GLN A 760 -6.02 -28.35 -9.75
N TRP A 761 -5.48 -27.48 -8.90
CA TRP A 761 -5.86 -27.35 -7.49
C TRP A 761 -6.32 -25.95 -7.07
N SER A 762 -6.07 -24.92 -7.87
CA SER A 762 -6.40 -23.52 -7.60
C SER A 762 -6.10 -23.10 -6.14
N VAL A 763 -7.03 -22.43 -5.46
CA VAL A 763 -6.90 -21.88 -4.09
C VAL A 763 -6.33 -22.86 -3.07
N ARG A 764 -6.60 -24.17 -3.21
CA ARG A 764 -6.07 -25.19 -2.29
C ARG A 764 -4.55 -25.13 -2.15
N ILE A 765 -3.82 -24.88 -3.25
CA ILE A 765 -2.35 -24.83 -3.21
C ILE A 765 -1.81 -23.60 -2.45
N LEU A 766 -2.64 -22.58 -2.22
CA LEU A 766 -2.30 -21.43 -1.37
C LEU A 766 -2.31 -21.83 0.11
N ARG A 767 -3.29 -22.63 0.58
CA ARG A 767 -3.24 -23.20 1.94
C ARG A 767 -2.06 -24.15 2.16
N GLU A 768 -1.65 -24.87 1.11
CA GLU A 768 -0.55 -25.85 1.20
C GLU A 768 0.86 -25.22 1.05
N ARG A 769 1.01 -24.05 0.41
CA ARG A 769 2.33 -23.46 0.09
C ARG A 769 2.50 -21.95 0.30
N ALA A 770 1.49 -21.20 0.75
CA ALA A 770 1.72 -19.80 1.09
C ALA A 770 2.69 -19.69 2.28
N PRO A 771 3.66 -18.75 2.27
CA PRO A 771 4.59 -18.53 3.38
C PRO A 771 3.95 -17.80 4.59
N PHE A 772 2.62 -17.77 4.64
CA PHE A 772 1.80 -17.16 5.68
C PHE A 772 0.47 -17.93 5.73
N ILE A 773 -0.25 -17.84 6.86
CA ILE A 773 -1.58 -18.47 6.99
C ILE A 773 -2.56 -17.78 6.02
N TRP A 774 -3.07 -18.58 5.08
CA TRP A 774 -4.11 -18.25 4.10
C TRP A 774 -5.50 -18.49 4.68
#